data_AF-A0A934L0P9-F1
#
_entry.id   AF-A0A934L0P9-F1
#
_cell.length_a   1.000
_cell.length_b   1.000
_cell.length_c   1.000
_cell.angle_alpha   90.00
_cell.angle_beta   90.00
_cell.angle_gamma   90.00
#
_symmetry.space_group_name_H-M   'P 1'
#
loop_
_entity.id
_entity.type
_entity.pdbx_description
1 polymer ?
#
loop_
_entity_poly.entity_id
_entity_poly.type
_entity_poly.pdbx_seq_one_letter_code
_entity_poly.pdbx_strand_id
1 'polypeptide(L)'
;MSSPSRRARCHAGLIVLALAASCSDDSSSPSAFDSQAPDLYSVVKGPMLITVRENGELKAANETRIRSMIEGQATLIFLEKEGTVVKKDQRLIELDVSDLREKRATQGISVERSRASLVAAQQNLEILGKELTAAAAEAKSKLDIARIDLEKFIGRAPGANMTEAQQAERITNKELIERVRTAVSSRPQYGELPDKIRAVLLEKQVDPTREVAANLDHEMGELGQQVLEQLDEINIAQQQLALDEDKYNKSIKLQSKDYITRLELEQDRLRFESQKSKVSLAWQKLDILISYSLRKSIIDLGLKLDNAALEFEKVIASNAAKKASQEADVYSKEKEHELADERLKNFDTQIKGAIINAPTAGLVVAAEVDDRSRDVVQEGSQVRERQTLLVLPDVTRMVAEVKIQEADVDKVRVGQLAVIQLEAFPDQTFAGRVTRVSPVADSGSRFMSSTRKVYKTWVELDTKNESGGLRPNMTAGVEIRVGTVPDTIAVPVSAVRRVDRTQYVWKATQKGPTAAKVKLGRSTTAQVEILDGLVEGERIYLAPPPGSTAPKFPEEPSEVAAQDPTPQLPGDVNRGVPAVDATAGEPGTAAPATVDGEITRESFRAAVLQKHPEFKELLEADGMAAWRNQDVRDAIANDPELAEMQTKMMEQMRSRFGGEGRPRGEGGAGGRRMRGEGGAPPGEGAPNRDGPPRDGTRRDGQPRDGGR
;
A
#
# COMPACT_ATOMS: atom_id res chain seq x y z
N MET A 1 69.35 -43.43 -7.10
CA MET A 1 70.55 -42.99 -6.35
C MET A 1 70.22 -43.16 -4.87
N SER A 2 70.80 -44.09 -4.10
CA SER A 2 72.21 -44.19 -3.63
C SER A 2 72.62 -43.00 -2.75
N SER A 3 73.15 -43.14 -1.53
CA SER A 3 73.47 -44.33 -0.71
C SER A 3 73.59 -43.91 0.78
N PRO A 4 73.44 -44.80 1.79
CA PRO A 4 73.37 -44.39 3.21
C PRO A 4 74.69 -44.54 4.00
N SER A 5 74.58 -44.28 5.32
CA SER A 5 75.44 -44.73 6.43
C SER A 5 76.66 -43.88 6.85
N ARG A 6 76.83 -43.79 8.19
CA ARG A 6 77.97 -44.39 8.93
C ARG A 6 77.64 -44.54 10.43
N ARG A 7 78.39 -45.39 11.14
CA ARG A 7 78.26 -45.69 12.59
C ARG A 7 79.60 -45.43 13.31
N ALA A 8 79.53 -44.96 14.55
CA ALA A 8 80.50 -45.17 15.65
C ALA A 8 79.69 -45.14 16.97
N ARG A 9 79.84 -46.01 17.99
CA ARG A 9 81.03 -46.51 18.73
C ARG A 9 81.71 -45.41 19.57
N CYS A 10 82.09 -45.60 20.84
CA CYS A 10 81.84 -46.67 21.83
C CYS A 10 82.25 -46.20 23.26
N HIS A 11 82.14 -47.09 24.26
CA HIS A 11 82.47 -46.93 25.70
C HIS A 11 81.43 -46.12 26.52
N ALA A 12 80.84 -46.58 27.64
CA ALA A 12 81.10 -47.64 28.64
C ALA A 12 81.92 -47.21 29.88
N GLY A 13 81.21 -47.18 31.03
CA GLY A 13 81.71 -47.19 32.40
C GLY A 13 80.73 -48.02 33.26
N LEU A 14 81.22 -48.75 34.26
CA LEU A 14 80.50 -49.84 34.96
C LEU A 14 81.07 -50.03 36.38
N ILE A 15 80.44 -50.88 37.20
CA ILE A 15 80.89 -51.37 38.54
C ILE A 15 80.67 -50.31 39.66
N VAL A 16 80.30 -50.59 40.93
CA VAL A 16 79.81 -51.78 41.69
C VAL A 16 78.37 -51.48 42.18
N LEU A 17 77.42 -52.39 42.46
CA LEU A 17 77.37 -53.86 42.60
C LEU A 17 77.88 -54.45 43.96
N ALA A 18 76.96 -54.77 44.89
CA ALA A 18 77.18 -55.64 46.04
C ALA A 18 75.93 -56.55 46.26
N LEU A 19 76.14 -57.85 46.48
CA LEU A 19 75.06 -58.86 46.52
C LEU A 19 75.51 -60.10 47.32
N ALA A 20 74.76 -60.49 48.35
CA ALA A 20 74.83 -61.78 49.06
C ALA A 20 73.41 -62.11 49.54
N ALA A 21 72.77 -63.19 49.06
CA ALA A 21 72.96 -64.58 49.49
C ALA A 21 72.47 -64.79 50.93
N SER A 22 71.26 -65.31 51.19
CA SER A 22 70.68 -66.63 50.84
C SER A 22 70.83 -67.64 51.98
N CYS A 23 69.85 -67.67 52.88
CA CYS A 23 69.48 -68.85 53.69
C CYS A 23 67.95 -68.95 53.70
N SER A 24 67.43 -70.13 53.41
CA SER A 24 66.03 -70.51 53.59
C SER A 24 65.93 -71.48 54.76
N ASP A 25 64.96 -71.28 55.66
CA ASP A 25 64.18 -72.37 56.27
C ASP A 25 62.99 -71.80 57.07
N ASP A 26 62.08 -72.70 57.46
CA ASP A 26 60.75 -72.44 58.01
C ASP A 26 60.65 -71.46 59.19
N SER A 27 59.61 -70.62 59.18
CA SER A 27 58.57 -70.68 60.23
C SER A 27 57.34 -69.84 59.89
N SER A 28 56.17 -70.28 60.38
CA SER A 28 54.87 -69.70 60.05
C SER A 28 54.43 -68.57 60.99
N SER A 29 53.88 -67.49 60.42
CA SER A 29 52.95 -66.58 61.11
C SER A 29 52.10 -65.80 60.09
N PRO A 30 50.86 -65.37 60.44
CA PRO A 30 49.81 -65.08 59.45
C PRO A 30 49.72 -63.63 58.99
N SER A 31 48.95 -63.41 57.92
CA SER A 31 48.60 -62.11 57.35
C SER A 31 47.92 -61.18 58.36
N ALA A 32 48.50 -60.00 58.57
CA ALA A 32 47.78 -58.88 59.16
C ALA A 32 46.87 -58.21 58.13
N PHE A 33 45.63 -57.90 58.51
CA PHE A 33 44.79 -56.96 57.76
C PHE A 33 45.36 -55.55 57.92
N ASP A 34 45.72 -54.89 56.82
CA ASP A 34 46.19 -53.51 56.87
C ASP A 34 45.00 -52.58 57.14
N SER A 35 45.03 -51.89 58.28
CA SER A 35 43.94 -51.04 58.73
C SER A 35 44.04 -49.67 58.07
N GLN A 36 43.30 -49.45 56.99
CA GLN A 36 43.20 -48.14 56.34
C GLN A 36 42.90 -47.05 57.38
N ALA A 37 43.81 -46.08 57.49
CA ALA A 37 43.62 -44.93 58.36
C ALA A 37 42.35 -44.17 57.92
N PRO A 38 41.52 -43.69 58.87
CA PRO A 38 40.29 -42.98 58.52
C PRO A 38 40.61 -41.66 57.81
N ASP A 39 39.91 -41.41 56.69
CA ASP A 39 39.96 -40.12 56.01
C ASP A 39 39.37 -39.02 56.91
N LEU A 40 40.27 -38.22 57.49
CA LEU A 40 39.96 -37.13 58.41
C LEU A 40 40.05 -35.78 57.69
N TYR A 41 38.93 -35.09 57.58
CA TYR A 41 38.84 -33.73 57.06
C TYR A 41 38.91 -32.72 58.21
N SER A 42 39.78 -31.71 58.08
CA SER A 42 39.82 -30.56 58.98
C SER A 42 38.73 -29.56 58.58
N VAL A 43 37.88 -29.21 59.53
CA VAL A 43 36.83 -28.20 59.37
C VAL A 43 37.50 -26.82 59.26
N VAL A 44 37.52 -26.26 58.05
CA VAL A 44 38.04 -24.91 57.75
C VAL A 44 36.87 -23.98 57.47
N LYS A 45 36.91 -22.76 57.99
CA LYS A 45 35.94 -21.71 57.68
C LYS A 45 36.37 -20.96 56.42
N GLY A 46 35.44 -20.66 55.52
CA GLY A 46 35.80 -19.96 54.28
C GLY A 46 34.64 -19.67 53.34
N PRO A 47 34.93 -19.06 52.18
CA PRO A 47 33.93 -18.76 51.17
C PRO A 47 33.48 -20.03 50.43
N MET A 48 32.26 -20.49 50.70
CA MET A 48 31.65 -21.60 49.98
C MET A 48 31.11 -21.12 48.63
N LEU A 49 31.69 -21.62 47.53
CA LEU A 49 31.21 -21.33 46.18
C LEU A 49 30.02 -22.23 45.84
N ILE A 50 28.88 -21.62 45.50
CA ILE A 50 27.73 -22.33 44.94
C ILE A 50 27.87 -22.32 43.43
N THR A 51 28.15 -23.48 42.85
CA THR A 51 28.25 -23.65 41.40
C THR A 51 27.16 -24.57 40.87
N VAL A 52 26.67 -24.24 39.67
CA VAL A 52 25.77 -25.10 38.86
C VAL A 52 26.58 -25.56 37.67
N ARG A 53 26.82 -26.87 37.57
CA ARG A 53 27.51 -27.50 36.44
C ARG A 53 26.51 -28.21 35.55
N GLU A 54 26.41 -27.79 34.30
CA GLU A 54 25.53 -28.36 33.28
C GLU A 54 26.27 -28.51 31.95
N ASN A 55 25.77 -29.39 31.08
CA ASN A 55 26.36 -29.62 29.77
C ASN A 55 25.68 -28.79 28.68
N GLY A 56 26.45 -28.41 27.67
CA GLY A 56 26.02 -27.59 26.55
C GLY A 56 26.87 -27.80 25.28
N GLU A 57 26.58 -26.97 24.28
CA GLU A 57 27.21 -27.00 22.95
C GLU A 57 27.81 -25.63 22.65
N LEU A 58 29.04 -25.59 22.13
CA LEU A 58 29.70 -24.35 21.73
C LEU A 58 29.15 -23.87 20.38
N LYS A 59 28.62 -22.64 20.32
CA LYS A 59 28.08 -22.02 19.10
C LYS A 59 28.80 -20.70 18.80
N ALA A 60 28.68 -20.20 17.58
CA ALA A 60 29.15 -18.85 17.24
C ALA A 60 28.23 -17.80 17.88
N ALA A 61 28.79 -16.65 18.28
CA ALA A 61 28.02 -15.56 18.88
C ALA A 61 27.03 -14.92 17.89
N ASN A 62 27.42 -14.86 16.61
CA ASN A 62 26.61 -14.36 15.51
C ASN A 62 26.64 -15.37 14.35
N GLU A 63 25.55 -15.48 13.60
CA GLU A 63 25.46 -16.22 12.35
C GLU A 63 24.76 -15.39 11.27
N THR A 64 25.29 -15.41 10.05
CA THR A 64 24.63 -14.79 8.89
C THR A 64 24.05 -15.86 7.99
N ARG A 65 22.72 -15.93 7.91
CA ARG A 65 21.99 -16.89 7.08
C ARG A 65 21.80 -16.35 5.66
N ILE A 66 22.54 -16.92 4.70
CA ILE A 66 22.43 -16.63 3.27
C ILE A 66 21.18 -17.31 2.72
N ARG A 67 20.36 -16.58 1.96
CA ARG A 67 19.09 -17.09 1.41
C ARG A 67 18.97 -16.76 -0.07
N SER A 68 18.20 -17.56 -0.82
CA SER A 68 17.84 -17.20 -2.19
C SER A 68 17.03 -15.90 -2.22
N MET A 69 17.38 -15.00 -3.13
CA MET A 69 16.63 -13.77 -3.45
C MET A 69 16.00 -13.84 -4.85
N ILE A 70 16.01 -15.00 -5.51
CA ILE A 70 15.31 -15.22 -6.78
C ILE A 70 13.89 -15.70 -6.49
N GLU A 71 12.90 -15.02 -7.08
CA GLU A 71 11.49 -15.40 -7.04
C GLU A 71 11.24 -16.75 -7.72
N GLY A 72 10.43 -17.61 -7.09
CA GLY A 72 10.08 -18.92 -7.63
C GLY A 72 11.14 -19.99 -7.33
N GLN A 73 11.67 -20.63 -8.38
CA GLN A 73 12.66 -21.71 -8.29
C GLN A 73 13.88 -21.40 -9.17
N ALA A 74 15.08 -21.69 -8.66
CA ALA A 74 16.33 -21.61 -9.41
C ALA A 74 17.20 -22.85 -9.16
N THR A 75 18.07 -23.20 -10.10
CA THR A 75 19.03 -24.30 -9.97
C THR A 75 20.37 -23.77 -9.50
N LEU A 76 21.02 -24.45 -8.55
CA LEU A 76 22.39 -24.15 -8.15
C LEU A 76 23.41 -24.59 -9.21
N ILE A 77 24.22 -23.65 -9.70
CA ILE A 77 25.35 -23.91 -10.60
C ILE A 77 26.64 -24.10 -9.81
N PHE A 78 26.87 -23.27 -8.79
CA PHE A 78 28.07 -23.26 -7.97
C PHE A 78 27.72 -23.10 -6.49
N LEU A 79 28.37 -23.89 -5.63
CA LEU A 79 28.27 -23.81 -4.18
C LEU A 79 29.66 -23.94 -3.53
N GLU A 80 30.10 -22.89 -2.83
CA GLU A 80 31.36 -22.90 -2.09
C GLU A 80 31.35 -23.98 -0.99
N LYS A 81 32.47 -24.67 -0.83
CA LYS A 81 32.51 -25.95 -0.09
C LYS A 81 32.34 -25.76 1.41
N GLU A 82 31.59 -26.66 2.04
CA GLU A 82 31.46 -26.75 3.49
C GLU A 82 32.82 -26.85 4.19
N GLY A 83 32.95 -26.19 5.33
CA GLY A 83 34.19 -26.14 6.11
C GLY A 83 35.28 -25.23 5.55
N THR A 84 35.06 -24.55 4.42
CA THR A 84 35.98 -23.51 3.94
C THR A 84 35.85 -22.23 4.75
N VAL A 85 36.96 -21.49 4.92
CA VAL A 85 36.96 -20.15 5.52
C VAL A 85 36.96 -19.12 4.38
N VAL A 86 35.90 -18.33 4.31
CA VAL A 86 35.65 -17.37 3.24
C VAL A 86 35.93 -15.95 3.70
N LYS A 87 36.38 -15.10 2.76
CA LYS A 87 36.58 -13.66 2.98
C LYS A 87 35.30 -12.89 2.67
N LYS A 88 35.15 -11.69 3.25
CA LYS A 88 34.11 -10.75 2.83
C LYS A 88 34.19 -10.50 1.32
N ASP A 89 33.03 -10.39 0.69
CA ASP A 89 32.80 -10.16 -0.75
C ASP A 89 33.28 -11.31 -1.66
N GLN A 90 33.74 -12.45 -1.12
CA GLN A 90 33.97 -13.68 -1.87
C GLN A 90 32.63 -14.26 -2.36
N ARG A 91 32.58 -14.67 -3.63
CA ARG A 91 31.44 -15.38 -4.22
C ARG A 91 31.24 -16.73 -3.55
N LEU A 92 30.02 -16.99 -3.06
CA LEU A 92 29.64 -18.22 -2.39
C LEU A 92 28.73 -19.10 -3.24
N ILE A 93 27.84 -18.48 -4.01
CA ILE A 93 26.75 -19.16 -4.72
C ILE A 93 26.59 -18.54 -6.11
N GLU A 94 26.38 -19.39 -7.11
CA GLU A 94 25.78 -18.99 -8.40
C GLU A 94 24.52 -19.80 -8.66
N LEU A 95 23.43 -19.09 -8.95
CA LEU A 95 22.16 -19.64 -9.38
C LEU A 95 22.02 -19.47 -10.91
N ASP A 96 21.36 -20.41 -11.58
CA ASP A 96 21.07 -20.28 -13.00
C ASP A 96 20.12 -19.10 -13.27
N VAL A 97 20.50 -18.31 -14.27
CA VAL A 97 19.79 -17.10 -14.73
C VAL A 97 19.34 -17.21 -16.19
N SER A 98 19.48 -18.37 -16.83
CA SER A 98 19.12 -18.57 -18.25
C SER A 98 17.66 -18.21 -18.50
N ASP A 99 16.76 -18.82 -17.72
CA ASP A 99 15.33 -18.49 -17.61
C ASP A 99 15.06 -16.99 -17.38
N LEU A 100 15.79 -16.37 -16.45
CA LEU A 100 15.60 -14.97 -16.07
C LEU A 100 16.08 -14.03 -17.18
N ARG A 101 17.14 -14.39 -17.91
CA ARG A 101 17.64 -13.64 -19.07
C ARG A 101 16.65 -13.67 -20.24
N GLU A 102 15.97 -14.80 -20.47
CA GLU A 102 14.90 -14.89 -21.46
C GLU A 102 13.66 -14.10 -21.05
N LYS A 103 13.24 -14.20 -19.78
CA LYS A 103 12.14 -13.39 -19.20
C LYS A 103 12.47 -11.89 -19.26
N ARG A 104 13.72 -11.50 -18.98
CA ARG A 104 14.21 -10.11 -19.15
C ARG A 104 14.19 -9.66 -20.60
N ALA A 105 14.64 -10.49 -21.55
CA ALA A 105 14.67 -10.14 -22.97
C ALA A 105 13.26 -9.96 -23.54
N THR A 106 12.35 -10.87 -23.24
CA THR A 106 10.94 -10.78 -23.64
C THR A 106 10.22 -9.61 -22.96
N GLN A 107 10.50 -9.33 -21.69
CA GLN A 107 10.01 -8.12 -21.00
C GLN A 107 10.59 -6.82 -21.60
N GLY A 108 11.85 -6.82 -22.06
CA GLY A 108 12.45 -5.69 -22.76
C GLY A 108 11.76 -5.37 -24.10
N ILE A 109 11.34 -6.39 -24.85
CA ILE A 109 10.51 -6.23 -26.05
C ILE A 109 9.13 -5.65 -25.68
N SER A 110 8.57 -6.04 -24.52
CA SER A 110 7.32 -5.47 -23.98
C SER A 110 7.47 -3.99 -23.59
N VAL A 111 8.61 -3.61 -23.01
CA VAL A 111 8.98 -2.22 -22.70
C VAL A 111 9.05 -1.38 -23.96
N GLU A 112 9.84 -1.76 -24.98
CA GLU A 112 9.93 -0.95 -26.20
C GLU A 112 8.59 -0.91 -26.97
N ARG A 113 7.75 -1.96 -26.88
CA ARG A 113 6.38 -1.95 -27.45
C ARG A 113 5.42 -1.01 -26.73
N SER A 114 5.43 -0.98 -25.40
CA SER A 114 4.62 -0.03 -24.61
C SER A 114 5.10 1.41 -24.80
N ARG A 115 6.42 1.63 -24.82
CA ARG A 115 7.04 2.92 -25.14
C ARG A 115 6.67 3.42 -26.54
N ALA A 116 6.74 2.58 -27.57
CA ALA A 116 6.30 2.92 -28.92
C ALA A 116 4.79 3.28 -28.97
N SER A 117 3.97 2.61 -28.15
CA SER A 117 2.53 2.91 -28.04
C SER A 117 2.27 4.24 -27.33
N LEU A 118 3.05 4.60 -26.30
CA LEU A 118 3.04 5.91 -25.67
C LEU A 118 3.46 7.02 -26.65
N VAL A 119 4.54 6.83 -27.41
CA VAL A 119 5.00 7.82 -28.41
C VAL A 119 3.93 8.03 -29.49
N ALA A 120 3.29 6.97 -29.95
CA ALA A 120 2.16 7.08 -30.89
C ALA A 120 0.95 7.83 -30.29
N ALA A 121 0.59 7.55 -29.02
CA ALA A 121 -0.49 8.26 -28.34
C ALA A 121 -0.17 9.76 -28.14
N GLN A 122 1.08 10.10 -27.83
CA GLN A 122 1.56 11.49 -27.72
C GLN A 122 1.55 12.22 -29.07
N GLN A 123 1.97 11.56 -30.15
CA GLN A 123 1.88 12.11 -31.50
C GLN A 123 0.43 12.33 -31.93
N ASN A 124 -0.47 11.39 -31.63
CA ASN A 124 -1.91 11.54 -31.86
C ASN A 124 -2.50 12.73 -31.08
N LEU A 125 -2.05 12.97 -29.83
CA LEU A 125 -2.42 14.15 -29.05
C LEU A 125 -1.93 15.45 -29.70
N GLU A 126 -0.70 15.50 -30.21
CA GLU A 126 -0.15 16.68 -30.89
C GLU A 126 -0.86 16.98 -32.22
N ILE A 127 -1.18 15.93 -33.01
CA ILE A 127 -1.95 16.04 -34.26
C ILE A 127 -3.36 16.53 -33.95
N LEU A 128 -4.06 15.88 -33.01
CA LEU A 128 -5.39 16.29 -32.56
C LEU A 128 -5.36 17.73 -32.06
N GLY A 129 -4.37 18.13 -31.25
CA GLY A 129 -4.21 19.51 -30.78
C GLY A 129 -4.21 20.53 -31.92
N LYS A 130 -3.50 20.26 -33.01
CA LYS A 130 -3.49 21.10 -34.23
C LYS A 130 -4.87 21.13 -34.89
N GLU A 131 -5.49 19.98 -35.11
CA GLU A 131 -6.85 19.89 -35.68
C GLU A 131 -7.90 20.66 -34.86
N LEU A 132 -7.87 20.53 -33.53
CA LEU A 132 -8.78 21.23 -32.63
C LEU A 132 -8.56 22.76 -32.67
N THR A 133 -7.31 23.23 -32.76
CA THR A 133 -7.02 24.67 -32.94
C THR A 133 -7.50 25.19 -34.31
N ALA A 134 -7.34 24.41 -35.38
CA ALA A 134 -7.83 24.78 -36.71
C ALA A 134 -9.36 24.85 -36.74
N ALA A 135 -10.06 23.86 -36.19
CA ALA A 135 -11.52 23.86 -36.10
C ALA A 135 -12.07 25.03 -35.26
N ALA A 136 -11.40 25.37 -34.14
CA ALA A 136 -11.75 26.53 -33.35
C ALA A 136 -11.51 27.86 -34.11
N ALA A 137 -10.42 27.96 -34.87
CA ALA A 137 -10.14 29.14 -35.70
C ALA A 137 -11.13 29.29 -36.86
N GLU A 138 -11.55 28.20 -37.50
CA GLU A 138 -12.57 28.20 -38.56
C GLU A 138 -13.94 28.65 -38.00
N ALA A 139 -14.37 28.08 -36.87
CA ALA A 139 -15.61 28.46 -36.21
C ALA A 139 -15.60 29.92 -35.73
N LYS A 140 -14.47 30.39 -35.18
CA LYS A 140 -14.29 31.80 -34.83
C LYS A 140 -14.32 32.70 -36.07
N SER A 141 -13.72 32.29 -37.18
CA SER A 141 -13.75 33.07 -38.43
C SER A 141 -15.18 33.26 -38.95
N LYS A 142 -16.05 32.25 -38.81
CA LYS A 142 -17.48 32.36 -39.15
C LYS A 142 -18.22 33.34 -38.23
N LEU A 143 -17.91 33.33 -36.92
CA LEU A 143 -18.43 34.29 -35.95
C LEU A 143 -17.98 35.73 -36.27
N ASP A 144 -16.68 35.93 -36.51
CA ASP A 144 -16.09 37.23 -36.83
C ASP A 144 -16.65 37.78 -38.16
N ILE A 145 -16.87 36.94 -39.18
CA ILE A 145 -17.55 37.32 -40.43
C ILE A 145 -19.00 37.73 -40.19
N ALA A 146 -19.80 36.91 -39.49
CA ALA A 146 -21.21 37.22 -39.21
C ALA A 146 -21.36 38.53 -38.40
N ARG A 147 -20.40 38.81 -37.51
CA ARG A 147 -20.31 40.08 -36.78
C ARG A 147 -19.97 41.24 -37.72
N ILE A 148 -18.94 41.10 -38.56
CA ILE A 148 -18.51 42.14 -39.49
C ILE A 148 -19.62 42.48 -40.49
N ASP A 149 -20.41 41.51 -40.95
CA ASP A 149 -21.53 41.76 -41.86
C ASP A 149 -22.66 42.55 -41.16
N LEU A 150 -22.94 42.27 -39.88
CA LEU A 150 -23.86 43.08 -39.07
C LEU A 150 -23.32 44.50 -38.80
N GLU A 151 -22.02 44.65 -38.54
CA GLU A 151 -21.36 45.96 -38.31
C GLU A 151 -21.37 46.82 -39.59
N LYS A 152 -21.02 46.26 -40.76
CA LYS A 152 -21.14 46.93 -42.07
C LYS A 152 -22.57 47.37 -42.37
N PHE A 153 -23.55 46.49 -42.11
CA PHE A 153 -24.95 46.79 -42.38
C PHE A 153 -25.44 47.99 -41.56
N ILE A 154 -25.08 48.02 -40.27
CA ILE A 154 -25.49 49.06 -39.32
C ILE A 154 -24.77 50.41 -39.50
N GLY A 155 -23.62 50.44 -40.20
CA GLY A 155 -22.77 51.61 -40.25
C GLY A 155 -21.92 51.73 -38.99
N ARG A 156 -21.14 50.69 -38.69
CA ARG A 156 -20.18 50.67 -37.58
C ARG A 156 -18.78 50.33 -38.08
N ALA A 157 -17.77 51.05 -37.60
CA ALA A 157 -16.38 50.79 -37.96
C ALA A 157 -15.95 49.38 -37.50
N PRO A 158 -15.57 48.46 -38.42
CA PRO A 158 -15.31 47.07 -38.07
C PRO A 158 -14.09 46.95 -37.15
N GLY A 159 -14.28 46.29 -36.01
CA GLY A 159 -13.22 46.10 -35.01
C GLY A 159 -13.00 47.26 -34.03
N ALA A 160 -13.88 48.27 -33.98
CA ALA A 160 -13.83 49.30 -32.95
C ALA A 160 -13.92 48.69 -31.52
N ASN A 161 -12.93 48.98 -30.67
CA ASN A 161 -12.88 48.45 -29.31
C ASN A 161 -14.03 49.00 -28.44
N MET A 162 -14.57 48.15 -27.57
CA MET A 162 -15.84 48.38 -26.86
C MET A 162 -15.87 49.62 -25.93
N THR A 163 -14.73 50.23 -25.59
CA THR A 163 -14.63 51.22 -24.51
C THR A 163 -14.80 52.68 -24.93
N GLU A 164 -14.62 53.04 -26.21
CA GLU A 164 -14.66 54.45 -26.66
C GLU A 164 -15.75 54.70 -27.71
N ALA A 165 -15.91 53.80 -28.68
CA ALA A 165 -16.96 53.88 -29.69
C ALA A 165 -18.39 53.87 -29.08
N GLN A 166 -18.59 53.24 -27.92
CA GLN A 166 -19.85 53.27 -27.16
C GLN A 166 -20.26 54.66 -26.67
N GLN A 167 -19.35 55.64 -26.61
CA GLN A 167 -19.65 57.01 -26.20
C GLN A 167 -19.87 57.95 -27.41
N ALA A 168 -19.16 57.74 -28.52
CA ALA A 168 -19.29 58.55 -29.74
C ALA A 168 -20.52 58.18 -30.60
N GLU A 169 -20.78 56.89 -30.84
CA GLU A 169 -21.71 56.45 -31.90
C GLU A 169 -23.20 56.48 -31.51
N ARG A 170 -23.56 57.00 -30.32
CA ARG A 170 -24.97 57.00 -29.86
C ARG A 170 -25.87 58.00 -30.61
N ILE A 171 -25.29 58.82 -31.50
CA ILE A 171 -25.87 60.08 -31.99
C ILE A 171 -26.18 60.07 -33.50
N THR A 172 -25.45 59.36 -34.36
CA THR A 172 -25.69 59.41 -35.83
C THR A 172 -26.96 58.66 -36.24
N ASN A 173 -26.90 57.34 -36.41
CA ASN A 173 -27.99 56.57 -37.02
C ASN A 173 -29.26 56.52 -36.14
N LYS A 174 -29.13 56.58 -34.80
CA LYS A 174 -30.31 56.64 -33.92
C LYS A 174 -31.05 57.98 -34.02
N GLU A 175 -30.32 59.09 -34.09
CA GLU A 175 -30.94 60.41 -34.22
C GLU A 175 -31.44 60.66 -35.64
N LEU A 176 -30.80 60.11 -36.68
CA LEU A 176 -31.36 60.08 -38.04
C LEU A 176 -32.71 59.34 -38.06
N ILE A 177 -32.76 58.12 -37.52
CA ILE A 177 -33.99 57.31 -37.50
C ILE A 177 -35.09 57.99 -36.67
N GLU A 178 -34.76 58.66 -35.56
CA GLU A 178 -35.76 59.41 -34.80
C GLU A 178 -36.18 60.71 -35.50
N ARG A 179 -35.26 61.48 -36.10
CA ARG A 179 -35.61 62.69 -36.89
C ARG A 179 -36.51 62.33 -38.07
N VAL A 180 -36.18 61.28 -38.84
CA VAL A 180 -37.03 60.76 -39.92
C VAL A 180 -38.37 60.25 -39.37
N ARG A 181 -38.37 59.51 -38.24
CA ARG A 181 -39.62 59.12 -37.57
C ARG A 181 -40.46 60.32 -37.17
N THR A 182 -39.88 61.39 -36.63
CA THR A 182 -40.63 62.61 -36.27
C THR A 182 -41.18 63.31 -37.50
N ALA A 183 -40.44 63.38 -38.61
CA ALA A 183 -40.93 63.93 -39.88
C ALA A 183 -42.08 63.11 -40.49
N VAL A 184 -42.02 61.77 -40.41
CA VAL A 184 -43.11 60.86 -40.83
C VAL A 184 -44.31 60.95 -39.88
N SER A 185 -44.06 61.12 -38.57
CA SER A 185 -45.12 61.27 -37.55
C SER A 185 -45.81 62.62 -37.64
N SER A 186 -45.09 63.68 -38.01
CA SER A 186 -45.63 65.02 -38.25
C SER A 186 -46.34 65.14 -39.61
N ARG A 187 -47.15 64.15 -39.98
CA ARG A 187 -48.08 64.23 -41.12
C ARG A 187 -49.05 65.39 -40.89
N PRO A 188 -49.01 66.48 -41.68
CA PRO A 188 -50.02 67.51 -41.60
C PRO A 188 -51.28 67.00 -42.29
N GLN A 189 -52.37 66.82 -41.55
CA GLN A 189 -53.70 66.82 -42.18
C GLN A 189 -53.99 68.25 -42.64
N TYR A 190 -53.84 68.50 -43.95
CA TYR A 190 -54.33 69.69 -44.69
C TYR A 190 -54.47 70.99 -43.88
N GLY A 191 -53.33 71.63 -43.59
CA GLY A 191 -53.28 72.95 -42.98
C GLY A 191 -51.87 73.26 -42.47
N GLU A 192 -51.25 74.29 -43.04
CA GLU A 192 -50.04 75.01 -42.59
C GLU A 192 -48.83 74.17 -42.11
N LEU A 193 -47.71 74.26 -42.85
CA LEU A 193 -46.41 73.79 -42.37
C LEU A 193 -45.97 74.61 -41.14
N PRO A 194 -45.51 73.99 -40.03
CA PRO A 194 -44.88 74.72 -38.95
C PRO A 194 -43.54 75.34 -39.42
N ASP A 195 -43.47 76.67 -39.50
CA ASP A 195 -42.30 77.42 -40.01
C ASP A 195 -40.97 77.06 -39.34
N LYS A 196 -41.02 76.55 -38.09
CA LYS A 196 -39.86 76.12 -37.32
C LYS A 196 -39.07 74.97 -37.97
N ILE A 197 -39.70 74.12 -38.79
CA ILE A 197 -38.99 73.07 -39.55
C ILE A 197 -38.17 73.71 -40.69
N ARG A 198 -38.66 74.81 -41.27
CA ARG A 198 -38.01 75.53 -42.37
C ARG A 198 -36.77 76.31 -41.91
N ALA A 199 -36.75 76.78 -40.66
CA ALA A 199 -35.63 77.52 -40.08
C ALA A 199 -34.38 76.63 -39.87
N VAL A 200 -34.55 75.45 -39.28
CA VAL A 200 -33.42 74.55 -38.90
C VAL A 200 -32.63 74.06 -40.12
N LEU A 201 -33.27 73.97 -41.29
CA LEU A 201 -32.65 73.57 -42.57
C LEU A 201 -31.97 74.73 -43.32
N LEU A 202 -32.09 75.98 -42.83
CA LEU A 202 -31.51 77.18 -43.46
C LEU A 202 -30.43 77.87 -42.61
N GLU A 203 -30.33 77.57 -41.31
CA GLU A 203 -29.42 78.27 -40.39
C GLU A 203 -27.94 77.82 -40.50
N LYS A 204 -27.64 76.74 -41.22
CA LYS A 204 -26.27 76.34 -41.57
C LYS A 204 -26.01 76.44 -43.07
N GLN A 205 -25.64 77.64 -43.51
CA GLN A 205 -24.87 77.80 -44.74
C GLN A 205 -23.52 77.09 -44.58
N VAL A 206 -23.41 75.91 -45.18
CA VAL A 206 -22.15 75.18 -45.38
C VAL A 206 -22.11 74.82 -46.86
N ASP A 207 -21.19 75.41 -47.61
CA ASP A 207 -21.03 75.11 -49.03
C ASP A 207 -20.70 73.63 -49.24
N PRO A 208 -21.35 72.93 -50.19
CA PRO A 208 -21.13 71.50 -50.43
C PRO A 208 -19.84 71.27 -51.25
N THR A 209 -18.68 71.63 -50.69
CA THR A 209 -17.39 71.14 -51.18
C THR A 209 -17.32 69.62 -51.02
N ARG A 210 -16.90 68.94 -52.10
CA ARG A 210 -16.96 67.47 -52.31
C ARG A 210 -16.34 66.58 -51.22
N GLU A 211 -15.57 67.15 -50.30
CA GLU A 211 -14.79 66.40 -49.30
C GLU A 211 -15.61 65.94 -48.10
N VAL A 212 -16.75 66.59 -47.79
CA VAL A 212 -17.57 66.21 -46.62
C VAL A 212 -18.45 64.99 -46.92
N ALA A 213 -19.09 64.94 -48.10
CA ALA A 213 -19.94 63.81 -48.50
C ALA A 213 -19.15 62.49 -48.54
N ALA A 214 -17.98 62.50 -49.20
CA ALA A 214 -17.12 61.32 -49.37
C ALA A 214 -16.65 60.69 -48.05
N ASN A 215 -16.64 61.43 -46.94
CA ASN A 215 -16.32 60.92 -45.61
C ASN A 215 -17.56 60.37 -44.88
N LEU A 216 -18.74 60.99 -45.03
CA LEU A 216 -19.99 60.46 -44.45
C LEU A 216 -20.43 59.15 -45.12
N ASP A 217 -20.15 58.98 -46.42
CA ASP A 217 -20.50 57.76 -47.18
C ASP A 217 -19.90 56.46 -46.59
N HIS A 218 -18.81 56.57 -45.81
CA HIS A 218 -18.15 55.44 -45.14
C HIS A 218 -18.72 55.09 -43.75
N GLU A 219 -19.31 56.04 -43.02
CA GLU A 219 -19.81 55.80 -41.65
C GLU A 219 -21.27 55.32 -41.62
N MET A 220 -22.06 55.64 -42.65
CA MET A 220 -23.52 55.46 -42.62
C MET A 220 -23.98 54.00 -42.85
N GLY A 221 -23.14 53.14 -43.44
CA GLY A 221 -23.42 51.72 -43.71
C GLY A 221 -24.50 51.47 -44.78
N GLU A 222 -24.76 50.20 -45.09
CA GLU A 222 -25.79 49.83 -46.08
C GLU A 222 -27.20 50.31 -45.67
N LEU A 223 -27.52 50.28 -44.36
CA LEU A 223 -28.77 50.83 -43.84
C LEU A 223 -28.90 52.33 -44.10
N GLY A 224 -27.83 53.10 -43.85
CA GLY A 224 -27.84 54.54 -44.05
C GLY A 224 -27.96 54.92 -45.53
N GLN A 225 -27.25 54.21 -46.41
CA GLN A 225 -27.32 54.43 -47.86
C GLN A 225 -28.75 54.18 -48.41
N GLN A 226 -29.42 53.09 -48.01
CA GLN A 226 -30.81 52.82 -48.42
C GLN A 226 -31.82 53.86 -47.91
N VAL A 227 -31.58 54.44 -46.72
CA VAL A 227 -32.41 55.54 -46.19
C VAL A 227 -32.14 56.85 -46.92
N LEU A 228 -30.87 57.17 -47.23
CA LEU A 228 -30.48 58.37 -47.97
C LEU A 228 -31.06 58.38 -49.40
N GLU A 229 -30.95 57.26 -50.14
CA GLU A 229 -31.51 57.13 -51.49
C GLU A 229 -33.03 57.40 -51.52
N GLN A 230 -33.76 56.88 -50.54
CA GLN A 230 -35.21 57.11 -50.42
C GLN A 230 -35.56 58.54 -49.96
N LEU A 231 -34.71 59.19 -49.16
CA LEU A 231 -34.87 60.61 -48.84
C LEU A 231 -34.63 61.50 -50.07
N ASP A 232 -33.68 61.16 -50.94
CA ASP A 232 -33.44 61.91 -52.18
C ASP A 232 -34.53 61.69 -53.24
N GLU A 233 -35.10 60.48 -53.37
CA GLU A 233 -36.33 60.28 -54.14
C GLU A 233 -37.46 61.22 -53.66
N ILE A 234 -37.64 61.36 -52.33
CA ILE A 234 -38.64 62.25 -51.73
C ILE A 234 -38.31 63.72 -52.03
N ASN A 235 -37.06 64.15 -51.85
CA ASN A 235 -36.61 65.52 -52.13
C ASN A 235 -36.90 65.91 -53.59
N ILE A 236 -36.53 65.06 -54.55
CA ILE A 236 -36.77 65.27 -55.99
C ILE A 236 -38.28 65.31 -56.29
N ALA A 237 -39.06 64.39 -55.72
CA ALA A 237 -40.51 64.37 -55.91
C ALA A 237 -41.21 65.63 -55.35
N GLN A 238 -40.73 66.15 -54.22
CA GLN A 238 -41.20 67.40 -53.60
C GLN A 238 -40.84 68.63 -54.44
N GLN A 239 -39.62 68.72 -54.97
CA GLN A 239 -39.23 69.81 -55.88
C GLN A 239 -40.10 69.83 -57.15
N GLN A 240 -40.36 68.67 -57.74
CA GLN A 240 -41.28 68.55 -58.88
C GLN A 240 -42.71 68.93 -58.51
N LEU A 241 -43.20 68.54 -57.32
CA LEU A 241 -44.52 68.93 -56.82
C LEU A 241 -44.65 70.45 -56.69
N ALA A 242 -43.65 71.12 -56.10
CA ALA A 242 -43.65 72.57 -55.96
C ALA A 242 -43.68 73.26 -57.35
N LEU A 243 -42.93 72.77 -58.33
CA LEU A 243 -42.93 73.31 -59.70
C LEU A 243 -44.28 73.16 -60.40
N ASP A 244 -44.99 72.05 -60.20
CA ASP A 244 -46.32 71.81 -60.80
C ASP A 244 -47.44 72.52 -60.03
N GLU A 245 -47.32 72.68 -58.71
CA GLU A 245 -48.18 73.53 -57.89
C GLU A 245 -48.09 74.99 -58.33
N ASP A 246 -46.88 75.48 -58.59
CA ASP A 246 -46.62 76.85 -59.02
C ASP A 246 -47.14 77.10 -60.46
N LYS A 247 -47.18 76.08 -61.32
CA LYS A 247 -47.87 76.13 -62.64
C LYS A 247 -49.38 76.16 -62.46
N TYR A 248 -49.95 75.22 -61.72
CA TYR A 248 -51.39 75.15 -61.48
C TYR A 248 -51.93 76.46 -60.87
N ASN A 249 -51.22 77.03 -59.89
CA ASN A 249 -51.54 78.34 -59.29
C ASN A 249 -51.43 79.53 -60.26
N LYS A 250 -50.61 79.43 -61.32
CA LYS A 250 -50.58 80.42 -62.42
C LYS A 250 -51.75 80.19 -63.38
N SER A 251 -52.04 78.94 -63.75
CA SER A 251 -53.15 78.56 -64.61
C SER A 251 -54.51 78.98 -64.03
N ILE A 252 -54.74 78.84 -62.71
CA ILE A 252 -55.94 79.39 -62.02
C ILE A 252 -56.05 80.90 -62.27
N LYS A 253 -54.96 81.65 -62.07
CA LYS A 253 -54.92 83.12 -62.20
C LYS A 253 -55.08 83.59 -63.65
N LEU A 254 -54.71 82.76 -64.63
CA LEU A 254 -54.91 83.03 -66.06
C LEU A 254 -56.35 82.70 -66.50
N GLN A 255 -56.93 81.60 -66.02
CA GLN A 255 -58.33 81.26 -66.31
C GLN A 255 -59.29 82.29 -65.71
N SER A 256 -59.02 82.83 -64.51
CA SER A 256 -59.81 83.91 -63.91
C SER A 256 -59.82 85.24 -64.69
N LYS A 257 -59.12 85.27 -65.83
CA LYS A 257 -59.02 86.39 -66.78
C LYS A 257 -59.29 85.94 -68.23
N ASP A 258 -59.85 84.75 -68.42
CA ASP A 258 -60.13 84.09 -69.72
C ASP A 258 -58.92 83.97 -70.68
N TYR A 259 -57.68 83.94 -70.17
CA TYR A 259 -56.46 83.77 -70.99
C TYR A 259 -56.11 82.31 -71.32
N ILE A 260 -56.73 81.32 -70.67
CA ILE A 260 -56.56 79.88 -70.96
C ILE A 260 -57.90 79.15 -70.88
N THR A 261 -57.98 77.98 -71.51
CA THR A 261 -59.20 77.15 -71.52
C THR A 261 -59.42 76.40 -70.21
N ARG A 262 -60.64 75.85 -70.03
CA ARG A 262 -60.95 74.94 -68.92
C ARG A 262 -60.14 73.63 -68.99
N LEU A 263 -59.95 73.10 -70.19
CA LEU A 263 -59.22 71.86 -70.43
C LEU A 263 -57.74 71.96 -70.01
N GLU A 264 -57.10 73.08 -70.28
CA GLU A 264 -55.70 73.32 -69.87
C GLU A 264 -55.56 73.40 -68.34
N LEU A 265 -56.49 74.07 -67.65
CA LEU A 265 -56.49 74.09 -66.18
C LEU A 265 -56.71 72.68 -65.59
N GLU A 266 -57.62 71.89 -66.17
CA GLU A 266 -57.87 70.52 -65.72
C GLU A 266 -56.65 69.61 -65.96
N GLN A 267 -55.92 69.79 -67.06
CA GLN A 267 -54.65 69.07 -67.29
C GLN A 267 -53.58 69.42 -66.25
N ASP A 268 -53.39 70.70 -65.93
CA ASP A 268 -52.43 71.11 -64.90
C ASP A 268 -52.87 70.68 -63.48
N ARG A 269 -54.18 70.69 -63.19
CA ARG A 269 -54.73 70.13 -61.95
C ARG A 269 -54.39 68.64 -61.82
N LEU A 270 -54.66 67.86 -62.86
CA LEU A 270 -54.38 66.42 -62.87
C LEU A 270 -52.87 66.12 -62.77
N ARG A 271 -52.01 66.96 -63.36
CA ARG A 271 -50.56 66.89 -63.16
C ARG A 271 -50.20 67.08 -61.68
N PHE A 272 -50.64 68.19 -61.06
CA PHE A 272 -50.41 68.48 -59.64
C PHE A 272 -50.93 67.36 -58.71
N GLU A 273 -52.17 66.89 -58.91
CA GLU A 273 -52.75 65.81 -58.10
C GLU A 273 -52.00 64.47 -58.29
N SER A 274 -51.54 64.17 -59.51
CA SER A 274 -50.71 62.99 -59.77
C SER A 274 -49.32 63.10 -59.09
N GLN A 275 -48.69 64.28 -59.13
CA GLN A 275 -47.37 64.50 -58.53
C GLN A 275 -47.46 64.48 -56.99
N LYS A 276 -48.54 65.03 -56.42
CA LYS A 276 -48.86 64.94 -54.99
C LYS A 276 -49.03 63.50 -54.53
N SER A 277 -49.64 62.67 -55.38
CA SER A 277 -49.78 61.23 -55.15
C SER A 277 -48.44 60.49 -55.18
N LYS A 278 -47.51 60.86 -56.09
CA LYS A 278 -46.14 60.32 -56.10
C LYS A 278 -45.35 60.65 -54.84
N VAL A 279 -45.44 61.90 -54.33
CA VAL A 279 -44.79 62.29 -53.07
C VAL A 279 -45.34 61.46 -51.90
N SER A 280 -46.66 61.28 -51.83
CA SER A 280 -47.29 60.41 -50.81
C SER A 280 -46.78 58.96 -50.89
N LEU A 281 -46.64 58.42 -52.10
CA LEU A 281 -46.11 57.07 -52.34
C LEU A 281 -44.63 56.93 -51.96
N ALA A 282 -43.79 57.94 -52.22
CA ALA A 282 -42.39 57.95 -51.80
C ALA A 282 -42.26 57.93 -50.26
N TRP A 283 -43.06 58.72 -49.54
CA TRP A 283 -43.14 58.64 -48.07
C TRP A 283 -43.64 57.26 -47.57
N GLN A 284 -44.56 56.61 -48.29
CA GLN A 284 -44.99 55.25 -47.96
C GLN A 284 -43.89 54.20 -48.19
N LYS A 285 -43.07 54.34 -49.25
CA LYS A 285 -41.88 53.47 -49.44
C LYS A 285 -40.95 53.57 -48.23
N LEU A 286 -40.59 54.79 -47.82
CA LEU A 286 -39.67 55.04 -46.71
C LEU A 286 -40.19 54.50 -45.37
N ASP A 287 -41.50 54.64 -45.11
CA ASP A 287 -42.13 54.07 -43.90
C ASP A 287 -42.11 52.53 -43.91
N ILE A 288 -42.41 51.89 -45.05
CA ILE A 288 -42.31 50.43 -45.22
C ILE A 288 -40.85 49.95 -45.07
N LEU A 289 -39.89 50.72 -45.61
CA LEU A 289 -38.46 50.46 -45.48
C LEU A 289 -38.05 50.41 -44.00
N ILE A 290 -38.21 51.54 -43.29
CA ILE A 290 -37.76 51.70 -41.90
C ILE A 290 -38.54 50.80 -40.93
N SER A 291 -39.86 50.66 -41.10
CA SER A 291 -40.68 49.88 -40.17
C SER A 291 -40.46 48.37 -40.31
N TYR A 292 -40.24 47.88 -41.53
CA TYR A 292 -40.24 46.45 -41.87
C TYR A 292 -38.94 45.94 -42.51
N SER A 293 -38.48 46.46 -43.64
CA SER A 293 -37.34 45.83 -44.36
C SER A 293 -36.01 45.93 -43.61
N LEU A 294 -35.70 47.12 -43.09
CA LEU A 294 -34.48 47.37 -42.31
C LEU A 294 -34.54 46.62 -40.97
N ARG A 295 -35.71 46.63 -40.30
CA ARG A 295 -35.94 45.86 -39.08
C ARG A 295 -35.72 44.36 -39.31
N LYS A 296 -36.30 43.80 -40.37
CA LYS A 296 -36.20 42.37 -40.69
C LYS A 296 -34.75 41.96 -40.95
N SER A 297 -34.03 42.72 -41.77
CA SER A 297 -32.64 42.43 -42.13
C SER A 297 -31.67 42.53 -40.93
N ILE A 298 -31.88 43.47 -40.01
CA ILE A 298 -31.15 43.49 -38.72
C ILE A 298 -31.40 42.20 -37.92
N ILE A 299 -32.65 41.74 -37.84
CA ILE A 299 -33.01 40.49 -37.14
C ILE A 299 -32.39 39.27 -37.84
N ASP A 300 -32.51 39.17 -39.17
CA ASP A 300 -31.96 38.08 -39.97
C ASP A 300 -30.42 38.01 -39.89
N LEU A 301 -29.72 39.15 -39.72
CA LEU A 301 -28.27 39.20 -39.47
C LEU A 301 -27.90 38.88 -38.02
N GLY A 302 -28.66 39.40 -37.04
CA GLY A 302 -28.48 39.07 -35.62
C GLY A 302 -28.63 37.56 -35.37
N LEU A 303 -29.65 36.93 -35.95
CA LEU A 303 -29.84 35.48 -35.87
C LEU A 303 -28.68 34.69 -36.51
N LYS A 304 -28.01 35.19 -37.55
CA LYS A 304 -26.79 34.55 -38.08
C LYS A 304 -25.63 34.66 -37.10
N LEU A 305 -25.47 35.82 -36.46
CA LEU A 305 -24.44 36.05 -35.44
C LEU A 305 -24.63 35.14 -34.22
N ASP A 306 -25.85 35.06 -33.69
CA ASP A 306 -26.18 34.20 -32.54
C ASP A 306 -25.96 32.72 -32.85
N ASN A 307 -26.39 32.25 -34.04
CA ASN A 307 -26.12 30.88 -34.47
C ASN A 307 -24.62 30.60 -34.64
N ALA A 308 -23.84 31.54 -35.18
CA ALA A 308 -22.39 31.39 -35.30
C ALA A 308 -21.69 31.35 -33.93
N ALA A 309 -22.18 32.11 -32.95
CA ALA A 309 -21.68 32.06 -31.57
C ALA A 309 -21.97 30.69 -30.91
N LEU A 310 -23.18 30.17 -31.07
CA LEU A 310 -23.57 28.84 -30.56
C LEU A 310 -22.76 27.71 -31.22
N GLU A 311 -22.48 27.78 -32.52
CA GLU A 311 -21.60 26.79 -33.17
C GLU A 311 -20.15 26.91 -32.70
N PHE A 312 -19.62 28.12 -32.47
CA PHE A 312 -18.29 28.30 -31.88
C PHE A 312 -18.20 27.70 -30.47
N GLU A 313 -19.20 27.95 -29.61
CA GLU A 313 -19.26 27.38 -28.26
C GLU A 313 -19.31 25.83 -28.29
N LYS A 314 -20.16 25.25 -29.15
CA LYS A 314 -20.23 23.79 -29.36
C LYS A 314 -18.89 23.21 -29.81
N VAL A 315 -18.17 23.89 -30.71
CA VAL A 315 -16.84 23.46 -31.16
C VAL A 315 -15.85 23.49 -30.01
N ILE A 316 -15.81 24.56 -29.20
CA ILE A 316 -14.92 24.62 -28.02
C ILE A 316 -15.24 23.51 -27.00
N ALA A 317 -16.51 23.27 -26.69
CA ALA A 317 -16.92 22.20 -25.78
C ALA A 317 -16.60 20.79 -26.33
N SER A 318 -16.85 20.55 -27.61
CA SER A 318 -16.49 19.30 -28.30
C SER A 318 -14.98 19.07 -28.31
N ASN A 319 -14.20 20.14 -28.54
CA ASN A 319 -12.75 20.08 -28.56
C ASN A 319 -12.17 19.79 -27.17
N ALA A 320 -12.72 20.38 -26.11
CA ALA A 320 -12.34 20.07 -24.73
C ALA A 320 -12.59 18.59 -24.40
N ALA A 321 -13.76 18.03 -24.77
CA ALA A 321 -14.08 16.62 -24.55
C ALA A 321 -13.15 15.66 -25.33
N LYS A 322 -12.88 15.95 -26.61
CA LYS A 322 -11.92 15.18 -27.44
C LYS A 322 -10.52 15.19 -26.84
N LYS A 323 -10.04 16.38 -26.45
CA LYS A 323 -8.72 16.56 -25.86
C LYS A 323 -8.60 15.76 -24.55
N ALA A 324 -9.56 15.90 -23.63
CA ALA A 324 -9.55 15.17 -22.36
C ALA A 324 -9.55 13.64 -22.55
N SER A 325 -10.28 13.13 -23.56
CA SER A 325 -10.25 11.70 -23.90
C SER A 325 -8.88 11.24 -24.40
N GLN A 326 -8.18 12.07 -25.18
CA GLN A 326 -6.84 11.74 -25.69
C GLN A 326 -5.74 11.89 -24.62
N GLU A 327 -5.87 12.85 -23.70
CA GLU A 327 -5.01 12.99 -22.52
C GLU A 327 -5.14 11.79 -21.58
N ALA A 328 -6.36 11.29 -21.35
CA ALA A 328 -6.60 10.06 -20.58
C ALA A 328 -5.99 8.81 -21.26
N ASP A 329 -6.07 8.72 -22.59
CA ASP A 329 -5.46 7.62 -23.35
C ASP A 329 -3.92 7.65 -23.25
N VAL A 330 -3.28 8.82 -23.40
CA VAL A 330 -1.84 9.00 -23.17
C VAL A 330 -1.43 8.61 -21.75
N TYR A 331 -2.17 9.05 -20.73
CA TYR A 331 -1.92 8.68 -19.34
C TYR A 331 -2.02 7.16 -19.11
N SER A 332 -2.96 6.48 -19.78
CA SER A 332 -3.04 5.01 -19.73
C SER A 332 -1.77 4.35 -20.27
N LYS A 333 -1.20 4.88 -21.38
CA LYS A 333 0.01 4.33 -22.01
C LYS A 333 1.29 4.68 -21.26
N GLU A 334 1.30 5.79 -20.53
CA GLU A 334 2.37 6.11 -19.57
C GLU A 334 2.39 5.11 -18.42
N LYS A 335 1.24 4.80 -17.82
CA LYS A 335 1.14 3.81 -16.73
C LYS A 335 1.38 2.36 -17.22
N GLU A 336 0.97 2.01 -18.44
CA GLU A 336 1.34 0.73 -19.06
C GLU A 336 2.86 0.60 -19.27
N HIS A 337 3.52 1.67 -19.72
CA HIS A 337 4.97 1.69 -19.92
C HIS A 337 5.73 1.63 -18.59
N GLU A 338 5.36 2.44 -17.59
CA GLU A 338 5.97 2.46 -16.26
C GLU A 338 5.94 1.07 -15.58
N LEU A 339 4.77 0.41 -15.58
CA LEU A 339 4.61 -0.94 -15.04
C LEU A 339 5.37 -2.02 -15.84
N ALA A 340 5.65 -1.80 -17.14
CA ALA A 340 6.52 -2.68 -17.91
C ALA A 340 8.00 -2.48 -17.54
N ASP A 341 8.38 -1.23 -17.29
CA ASP A 341 9.73 -0.80 -16.91
C ASP A 341 10.13 -1.30 -15.51
N GLU A 342 9.20 -1.23 -14.54
CA GLU A 342 9.38 -1.80 -13.19
C GLU A 342 9.63 -3.31 -13.24
N ARG A 343 8.85 -4.05 -14.03
CA ARG A 343 9.05 -5.51 -14.20
C ARG A 343 10.41 -5.83 -14.80
N LEU A 344 10.90 -5.01 -15.73
CA LEU A 344 12.25 -5.16 -16.29
C LEU A 344 13.33 -4.92 -15.22
N LYS A 345 13.17 -3.88 -14.38
CA LYS A 345 14.05 -3.56 -13.25
C LYS A 345 14.05 -4.67 -12.18
N ASN A 346 12.92 -5.33 -11.96
CA ASN A 346 12.82 -6.47 -11.06
C ASN A 346 13.62 -7.68 -11.58
N PHE A 347 13.49 -8.05 -12.86
CA PHE A 347 14.32 -9.09 -13.47
C PHE A 347 15.82 -8.73 -13.45
N ASP A 348 16.18 -7.47 -13.71
CA ASP A 348 17.58 -7.00 -13.55
C ASP A 348 18.09 -7.13 -12.11
N THR A 349 17.22 -7.01 -11.12
CA THR A 349 17.58 -7.13 -9.70
C THR A 349 17.71 -8.60 -9.29
N GLN A 350 16.82 -9.48 -9.75
CA GLN A 350 16.92 -10.94 -9.54
C GLN A 350 18.18 -11.52 -10.19
N ILE A 351 18.53 -11.09 -11.42
CA ILE A 351 19.75 -11.53 -12.11
C ILE A 351 21.02 -11.08 -11.39
N LYS A 352 21.02 -9.89 -10.76
CA LYS A 352 22.12 -9.46 -9.87
C LYS A 352 22.16 -10.28 -8.58
N GLY A 353 21.00 -10.60 -8.00
CA GLY A 353 20.85 -11.43 -6.81
C GLY A 353 21.19 -12.91 -6.98
N ALA A 354 21.44 -13.37 -8.22
CA ALA A 354 21.81 -14.76 -8.52
C ALA A 354 23.27 -15.11 -8.19
N ILE A 355 24.15 -14.09 -8.11
CA ILE A 355 25.53 -14.25 -7.61
C ILE A 355 25.54 -13.75 -6.18
N ILE A 356 25.63 -14.66 -5.22
CA ILE A 356 25.57 -14.31 -3.80
C ILE A 356 26.98 -14.36 -3.20
N ASN A 357 27.42 -13.20 -2.68
CA ASN A 357 28.74 -13.01 -2.07
C ASN A 357 28.64 -13.00 -0.53
N ALA A 358 29.74 -13.30 0.13
CA ALA A 358 29.85 -13.34 1.59
C ALA A 358 29.77 -11.90 2.20
N PRO A 359 28.74 -11.56 2.99
CA PRO A 359 28.61 -10.23 3.58
C PRO A 359 29.63 -9.97 4.70
N THR A 360 30.19 -11.03 5.27
CA THR A 360 31.24 -11.06 6.30
C THR A 360 32.24 -12.17 5.99
N ALA A 361 33.43 -12.13 6.58
CA ALA A 361 34.30 -13.30 6.62
C ALA A 361 33.76 -14.31 7.65
N GLY A 362 33.93 -15.61 7.41
CA GLY A 362 33.39 -16.66 8.27
C GLY A 362 33.71 -18.07 7.77
N LEU A 363 33.20 -19.08 8.47
CA LEU A 363 33.23 -20.48 8.04
C LEU A 363 31.97 -20.78 7.21
N VAL A 364 32.09 -21.50 6.10
CA VAL A 364 30.93 -21.98 5.33
C VAL A 364 30.34 -23.23 5.98
N VAL A 365 29.07 -23.17 6.36
CA VAL A 365 28.29 -24.31 6.85
C VAL A 365 27.03 -24.42 5.98
N ALA A 366 26.69 -25.62 5.50
CA ALA A 366 25.45 -25.83 4.76
C ALA A 366 24.21 -25.60 5.65
N ALA A 367 23.14 -25.09 5.06
CA ALA A 367 21.87 -24.97 5.76
C ALA A 367 21.10 -26.30 5.68
N GLU A 368 20.81 -26.91 6.83
CA GLU A 368 19.96 -28.10 6.93
C GLU A 368 18.48 -27.70 6.66
N VAL A 369 17.84 -28.39 5.70
CA VAL A 369 16.58 -27.93 5.09
C VAL A 369 15.36 -28.53 5.80
N ASP A 370 15.11 -28.04 7.01
CA ASP A 370 14.01 -28.41 7.91
C ASP A 370 14.13 -29.83 8.50
N ASP A 371 13.68 -30.04 9.74
CA ASP A 371 13.84 -31.29 10.55
C ASP A 371 13.20 -32.55 9.93
N ARG A 372 12.63 -32.42 8.73
CA ARG A 372 11.82 -33.42 8.03
C ARG A 372 12.30 -33.74 6.62
N SER A 373 13.21 -32.95 6.03
CA SER A 373 13.83 -33.29 4.74
C SER A 373 15.34 -33.45 4.89
N ARG A 374 15.88 -34.56 4.34
CA ARG A 374 17.33 -34.81 4.31
C ARG A 374 18.00 -34.23 3.06
N ASP A 375 17.31 -33.35 2.35
CA ASP A 375 17.80 -32.71 1.13
C ASP A 375 18.78 -31.58 1.48
N VAL A 376 20.02 -31.95 1.77
CA VAL A 376 21.14 -31.01 1.89
C VAL A 376 21.30 -30.24 0.57
N VAL A 377 21.42 -28.92 0.66
CA VAL A 377 21.58 -28.04 -0.51
C VAL A 377 22.92 -28.34 -1.20
N GLN A 378 22.88 -28.76 -2.46
CA GLN A 378 24.07 -29.12 -3.25
C GLN A 378 24.04 -28.48 -4.66
N GLU A 379 25.16 -28.55 -5.38
CA GLU A 379 25.20 -28.16 -6.80
C GLU A 379 24.21 -29.01 -7.61
N GLY A 380 23.44 -28.39 -8.49
CA GLY A 380 22.32 -29.02 -9.20
C GLY A 380 20.99 -29.09 -8.42
N SER A 381 20.96 -28.79 -7.10
CA SER A 381 19.69 -28.73 -6.36
C SER A 381 18.83 -27.54 -6.80
N GLN A 382 17.50 -27.73 -6.80
CA GLN A 382 16.54 -26.63 -6.95
C GLN A 382 16.31 -25.94 -5.60
N VAL A 383 16.43 -24.62 -5.59
CA VAL A 383 16.18 -23.77 -4.42
C VAL A 383 14.98 -22.87 -4.64
N ARG A 384 14.21 -22.60 -3.58
CA ARG A 384 13.08 -21.67 -3.58
C ARG A 384 13.48 -20.29 -3.06
N GLU A 385 12.73 -19.26 -3.42
CA GLU A 385 12.84 -17.92 -2.81
C GLU A 385 12.87 -18.01 -1.27
N ARG A 386 13.71 -17.20 -0.61
CA ARG A 386 13.88 -17.10 0.86
C ARG A 386 14.36 -18.36 1.57
N GLN A 387 14.52 -19.50 0.88
CA GLN A 387 15.17 -20.71 1.40
C GLN A 387 16.59 -20.36 1.85
N THR A 388 16.99 -20.83 3.04
CA THR A 388 18.38 -20.67 3.52
C THR A 388 19.27 -21.68 2.78
N LEU A 389 20.41 -21.21 2.28
CA LEU A 389 21.32 -21.99 1.44
C LEU A 389 22.62 -22.31 2.19
N LEU A 390 23.20 -21.28 2.81
CA LEU A 390 24.41 -21.36 3.62
C LEU A 390 24.23 -20.56 4.91
N VAL A 391 24.97 -20.95 5.95
CA VAL A 391 25.12 -20.20 7.19
C VAL A 391 26.59 -19.85 7.36
N LEU A 392 26.89 -18.58 7.61
CA LEU A 392 28.22 -18.08 7.96
C LEU A 392 28.26 -17.72 9.46
N PRO A 393 28.61 -18.66 10.35
CA PRO A 393 28.96 -18.34 11.74
C PRO A 393 30.22 -17.45 11.83
N ASP A 394 30.14 -16.42 12.66
CA ASP A 394 31.31 -15.66 13.13
C ASP A 394 32.03 -16.48 14.19
N VAL A 395 33.02 -17.26 13.75
CA VAL A 395 33.82 -18.13 14.62
C VAL A 395 34.80 -17.38 15.52
N THR A 396 34.90 -16.04 15.45
CA THR A 396 35.85 -15.26 16.28
C THR A 396 35.40 -15.12 17.73
N ARG A 397 34.08 -15.11 17.96
CA ARG A 397 33.45 -15.11 19.29
C ARG A 397 32.57 -16.33 19.44
N MET A 398 32.82 -17.10 20.48
CA MET A 398 32.09 -18.32 20.77
C MET A 398 31.25 -18.16 22.04
N VAL A 399 30.11 -18.85 22.08
CA VAL A 399 29.13 -18.83 23.15
C VAL A 399 28.72 -20.27 23.44
N ALA A 400 28.88 -20.74 24.68
CA ALA A 400 28.32 -22.02 25.09
C ALA A 400 26.80 -21.88 25.31
N GLU A 401 26.00 -22.68 24.60
CA GLU A 401 24.56 -22.82 24.84
C GLU A 401 24.33 -24.04 25.75
N VAL A 402 23.95 -23.76 26.99
CA VAL A 402 23.81 -24.71 28.09
C VAL A 402 22.33 -24.95 28.40
N LYS A 403 21.95 -26.20 28.67
CA LYS A 403 20.55 -26.60 28.92
C LYS A 403 20.32 -26.78 30.43
N ILE A 404 20.06 -25.67 31.14
CA ILE A 404 19.99 -25.65 32.61
C ILE A 404 18.63 -26.19 33.10
N GLN A 405 18.64 -27.11 34.06
CA GLN A 405 17.41 -27.67 34.61
C GLN A 405 16.58 -26.64 35.42
N GLU A 406 15.26 -26.83 35.43
CA GLU A 406 14.30 -25.95 36.13
C GLU A 406 14.57 -25.79 37.64
N ALA A 407 15.21 -26.78 38.29
CA ALA A 407 15.57 -26.70 39.70
C ALA A 407 16.76 -25.76 40.02
N ASP A 408 17.47 -25.28 38.99
CA ASP A 408 18.67 -24.45 39.10
C ASP A 408 18.59 -23.11 38.35
N VAL A 409 17.69 -22.96 37.37
CA VAL A 409 17.55 -21.74 36.57
C VAL A 409 17.28 -20.48 37.41
N ASP A 410 16.47 -20.57 38.47
CA ASP A 410 16.14 -19.44 39.38
C ASP A 410 17.38 -18.79 40.02
N LYS A 411 18.47 -19.56 40.10
CA LYS A 411 19.72 -19.18 40.75
C LYS A 411 20.69 -18.53 39.74
N VAL A 412 20.48 -18.76 38.44
CA VAL A 412 21.33 -18.29 37.35
C VAL A 412 20.90 -16.90 36.89
N ARG A 413 21.87 -15.99 36.76
CA ARG A 413 21.61 -14.58 36.40
C ARG A 413 22.64 -14.08 35.39
N VAL A 414 22.17 -13.24 34.47
CA VAL A 414 23.03 -12.50 33.53
C VAL A 414 24.11 -11.73 34.30
N GLY A 415 25.34 -11.80 33.82
CA GLY A 415 26.51 -11.19 34.45
C GLY A 415 27.33 -12.13 35.35
N GLN A 416 26.80 -13.28 35.77
CA GLN A 416 27.54 -14.29 36.54
C GLN A 416 28.75 -14.84 35.76
N LEU A 417 29.85 -15.08 36.47
CA LEU A 417 31.05 -15.71 35.94
C LEU A 417 30.84 -17.21 35.78
N ALA A 418 31.38 -17.78 34.71
CA ALA A 418 31.36 -19.21 34.44
C ALA A 418 32.75 -19.71 34.02
N VAL A 419 33.00 -20.99 34.27
CA VAL A 419 34.16 -21.71 33.75
C VAL A 419 33.67 -22.73 32.73
N ILE A 420 34.22 -22.70 31.52
CA ILE A 420 33.85 -23.55 30.40
C ILE A 420 35.00 -24.52 30.12
N GLN A 421 34.72 -25.82 30.15
CA GLN A 421 35.67 -26.88 29.85
C GLN A 421 35.17 -27.65 28.62
N LEU A 422 36.00 -27.76 27.59
CA LEU A 422 35.63 -28.43 26.34
C LEU A 422 36.08 -29.88 26.36
N GLU A 423 35.22 -30.80 25.94
CA GLU A 423 35.53 -32.24 25.87
C GLU A 423 36.71 -32.53 24.92
N ALA A 424 36.86 -31.71 23.87
CA ALA A 424 37.99 -31.75 22.93
C ALA A 424 39.32 -31.23 23.50
N PHE A 425 39.31 -30.50 24.62
CA PHE A 425 40.48 -29.88 25.24
C PHE A 425 40.39 -29.99 26.78
N PRO A 426 40.47 -31.21 27.36
CA PRO A 426 40.20 -31.43 28.78
C PRO A 426 41.17 -30.68 29.71
N ASP A 427 42.42 -30.46 29.27
CA ASP A 427 43.45 -29.72 30.02
C ASP A 427 43.28 -28.19 29.98
N GLN A 428 42.29 -27.67 29.24
CA GLN A 428 42.04 -26.23 29.08
C GLN A 428 40.69 -25.82 29.67
N THR A 429 40.69 -24.71 30.39
CA THR A 429 39.48 -24.07 30.91
C THR A 429 39.41 -22.63 30.43
N PHE A 430 38.25 -22.25 29.91
CA PHE A 430 37.98 -20.92 29.37
C PHE A 430 37.12 -20.14 30.36
N ALA A 431 37.50 -18.89 30.63
CA ALA A 431 36.65 -17.96 31.35
C ALA A 431 35.51 -17.46 30.43
N GLY A 432 34.33 -17.25 31.02
CA GLY A 432 33.20 -16.67 30.32
C GLY A 432 32.15 -16.10 31.28
N ARG A 433 31.11 -15.52 30.70
CA ARG A 433 30.05 -14.82 31.43
C ARG A 433 28.67 -15.14 30.88
N VAL A 434 27.70 -15.34 31.77
CA VAL A 434 26.29 -15.52 31.37
C VAL A 434 25.79 -14.24 30.71
N THR A 435 25.49 -14.27 29.41
CA THR A 435 25.01 -13.11 28.65
C THR A 435 23.49 -13.10 28.51
N ARG A 436 22.86 -14.27 28.42
CA ARG A 436 21.40 -14.40 28.28
C ARG A 436 20.89 -15.72 28.87
N VAL A 437 19.79 -15.66 29.62
CA VAL A 437 19.00 -16.83 30.04
C VAL A 437 17.67 -16.78 29.26
N SER A 438 17.21 -17.91 28.72
CA SER A 438 15.89 -18.00 28.11
C SER A 438 14.80 -17.91 29.17
N PRO A 439 13.79 -17.02 29.03
CA PRO A 439 12.62 -17.02 29.92
C PRO A 439 11.63 -18.16 29.58
N VAL A 440 11.82 -18.85 28.45
CA VAL A 440 10.98 -19.96 28.01
C VAL A 440 11.74 -21.27 28.16
N ALA A 441 11.11 -22.27 28.79
CA ALA A 441 11.60 -23.63 28.87
C ALA A 441 11.55 -24.32 27.49
N ASP A 442 12.66 -24.94 27.11
CA ASP A 442 12.76 -25.80 25.94
C ASP A 442 12.25 -27.20 26.29
N SER A 443 11.04 -27.54 25.83
CA SER A 443 10.46 -28.86 26.02
C SER A 443 10.86 -29.78 24.86
N GLY A 444 12.02 -30.42 25.02
CA GLY A 444 12.58 -31.35 24.03
C GLY A 444 11.59 -32.46 23.65
N SER A 445 11.38 -32.63 22.34
CA SER A 445 10.46 -33.57 21.68
C SER A 445 9.13 -33.84 22.40
N ARG A 446 8.07 -33.15 21.93
CA ARG A 446 6.67 -33.31 22.37
C ARG A 446 6.13 -34.75 22.36
N PHE A 447 6.83 -35.70 21.73
CA PHE A 447 6.34 -37.06 21.51
C PHE A 447 6.71 -38.05 22.63
N MET A 448 7.83 -37.87 23.36
CA MET A 448 8.31 -38.88 24.33
C MET A 448 9.02 -38.39 25.61
N SER A 449 9.18 -37.08 25.85
CA SER A 449 9.91 -36.59 27.05
C SER A 449 9.24 -35.40 27.76
N SER A 450 8.25 -35.68 28.61
CA SER A 450 7.51 -34.67 29.40
C SER A 450 8.12 -34.32 30.77
N THR A 451 9.13 -35.07 31.25
CA THR A 451 9.54 -35.07 32.67
C THR A 451 10.62 -34.05 33.06
N ARG A 452 11.31 -33.41 32.11
CA ARG A 452 12.36 -32.41 32.41
C ARG A 452 12.24 -31.18 31.53
N LYS A 453 11.92 -30.04 32.15
CA LYS A 453 12.05 -28.69 31.56
C LYS A 453 13.49 -28.21 31.70
N VAL A 454 14.07 -27.71 30.62
CA VAL A 454 15.40 -27.08 30.60
C VAL A 454 15.33 -25.69 29.99
N TYR A 455 16.13 -24.77 30.48
CA TYR A 455 16.18 -23.37 30.05
C TYR A 455 17.52 -23.11 29.35
N LYS A 456 17.47 -22.80 28.05
CA LYS A 456 18.65 -22.47 27.24
C LYS A 456 19.32 -21.21 27.80
N THR A 457 20.59 -21.33 28.13
CA THR A 457 21.42 -20.25 28.70
C THR A 457 22.67 -20.09 27.86
N TRP A 458 22.99 -18.85 27.51
CA TRP A 458 24.12 -18.48 26.68
C TRP A 458 25.22 -17.86 27.53
N VAL A 459 26.42 -18.42 27.42
CA VAL A 459 27.62 -18.00 28.14
C VAL A 459 28.70 -17.65 27.12
N GLU A 460 29.02 -16.36 26.97
CA GLU A 460 30.06 -15.90 26.02
C GLU A 460 31.45 -16.16 26.63
N LEU A 461 32.39 -16.62 25.80
CA LEU A 461 33.78 -16.82 26.19
C LEU A 461 34.52 -15.48 26.18
N ASP A 462 35.25 -15.17 27.26
CA ASP A 462 36.10 -13.98 27.33
C ASP A 462 37.32 -14.10 26.36
N THR A 463 37.66 -15.33 25.97
CA THR A 463 38.77 -15.63 25.05
C THR A 463 38.30 -15.67 23.59
N LYS A 464 38.89 -14.84 22.74
CA LYS A 464 38.68 -14.87 21.28
C LYS A 464 39.34 -16.10 20.65
N ASN A 465 38.71 -16.65 19.62
CA ASN A 465 39.18 -17.84 18.90
C ASN A 465 40.28 -17.52 17.85
N GLU A 466 41.32 -16.78 18.24
CA GLU A 466 42.33 -16.26 17.30
C GLU A 466 43.19 -17.38 16.67
N SER A 467 43.27 -18.55 17.31
CA SER A 467 43.95 -19.73 16.78
C SER A 467 43.06 -20.65 15.92
N GLY A 468 41.76 -20.37 15.80
CA GLY A 468 40.80 -21.21 15.05
C GLY A 468 40.59 -22.63 15.59
N GLY A 469 41.07 -22.92 16.80
CA GLY A 469 40.99 -24.25 17.43
C GLY A 469 39.61 -24.59 17.97
N LEU A 470 38.83 -23.58 18.37
CA LEU A 470 37.44 -23.75 18.82
C LEU A 470 36.52 -23.86 17.60
N ARG A 471 35.62 -24.84 17.59
CA ARG A 471 34.66 -25.07 16.50
C ARG A 471 33.21 -25.04 17.01
N PRO A 472 32.24 -24.61 16.19
CA PRO A 472 30.83 -24.83 16.49
C PRO A 472 30.52 -26.31 16.73
N ASN A 473 29.48 -26.58 17.53
CA ASN A 473 28.96 -27.87 17.93
C ASN A 473 29.95 -28.77 18.73
N MET A 474 31.00 -28.21 19.33
CA MET A 474 31.82 -28.90 20.33
C MET A 474 31.07 -29.04 21.67
N THR A 475 31.17 -30.18 22.34
CA THR A 475 30.64 -30.39 23.71
C THR A 475 31.36 -29.48 24.71
N ALA A 476 30.59 -28.77 25.54
CA ALA A 476 31.07 -27.87 26.57
C ALA A 476 30.43 -28.22 27.93
N GLY A 477 31.23 -28.61 28.91
CA GLY A 477 30.82 -28.61 30.31
C GLY A 477 30.97 -27.20 30.86
N VAL A 478 29.91 -26.64 31.45
CA VAL A 478 29.90 -25.25 31.92
C VAL A 478 29.52 -25.19 33.39
N GLU A 479 30.40 -24.59 34.19
CA GLU A 479 30.21 -24.41 35.62
C GLU A 479 30.00 -22.93 35.96
N ILE A 480 28.74 -22.56 36.21
CA ILE A 480 28.32 -21.19 36.50
C ILE A 480 28.45 -20.91 38.00
N ARG A 481 29.14 -19.83 38.37
CA ARG A 481 29.27 -19.35 39.75
C ARG A 481 28.02 -18.57 40.12
N VAL A 482 27.05 -19.31 40.64
CA VAL A 482 25.72 -18.84 41.01
C VAL A 482 25.75 -17.95 42.26
N GLY A 483 26.63 -18.24 43.21
CA GLY A 483 26.82 -17.39 44.38
C GLY A 483 28.03 -17.79 45.23
N THR A 484 28.26 -17.01 46.27
CA THR A 484 29.26 -17.30 47.31
C THR A 484 28.62 -17.06 48.66
N VAL A 485 28.79 -17.98 49.59
CA VAL A 485 28.48 -17.76 51.00
C VAL A 485 29.80 -17.41 51.70
N PRO A 486 30.02 -16.16 52.14
CA PRO A 486 31.22 -15.80 52.87
C PRO A 486 31.23 -16.44 54.26
N ASP A 487 32.43 -16.69 54.79
CA ASP A 487 32.68 -17.01 56.20
C ASP A 487 31.81 -18.15 56.80
N THR A 488 31.52 -19.19 56.00
CA THR A 488 30.72 -20.34 56.43
C THR A 488 31.59 -21.58 56.69
N ILE A 489 31.05 -22.55 57.42
CA ILE A 489 31.69 -23.86 57.65
C ILE A 489 31.24 -24.80 56.53
N ALA A 490 32.13 -25.05 55.56
CA ALA A 490 31.87 -25.92 54.41
C ALA A 490 32.48 -27.32 54.61
N VAL A 491 31.63 -28.34 54.60
CA VAL A 491 32.01 -29.75 54.83
C VAL A 491 31.60 -30.62 53.63
N PRO A 492 32.43 -31.57 53.18
CA PRO A 492 32.07 -32.48 52.09
C PRO A 492 30.78 -33.26 52.37
N VAL A 493 29.92 -33.40 51.36
CA VAL A 493 28.61 -34.09 51.47
C VAL A 493 28.76 -35.51 52.03
N SER A 494 29.86 -36.21 51.72
CA SER A 494 30.17 -37.57 52.18
C SER A 494 30.28 -37.73 53.70
N ALA A 495 30.77 -36.69 54.40
CA ALA A 495 30.97 -36.68 55.85
C ALA A 495 29.66 -36.50 56.64
N VAL A 496 28.63 -35.91 56.00
CA VAL A 496 27.33 -35.68 56.61
C VAL A 496 26.48 -36.94 56.48
N ARG A 497 25.93 -37.41 57.61
CA ARG A 497 25.02 -38.56 57.66
C ARG A 497 23.70 -38.17 58.28
N ARG A 498 22.68 -38.98 57.97
CA ARG A 498 21.31 -38.82 58.46
C ARG A 498 20.83 -40.14 58.99
N VAL A 499 20.28 -40.13 60.20
CA VAL A 499 19.51 -41.21 60.79
C VAL A 499 18.15 -40.59 61.14
N ASP A 500 17.09 -41.21 60.61
CA ASP A 500 15.71 -40.73 60.71
C ASP A 500 15.52 -39.27 60.25
N ARG A 501 15.33 -38.35 61.19
CA ARG A 501 15.22 -36.90 60.94
C ARG A 501 16.46 -36.11 61.35
N THR A 502 17.42 -36.73 62.02
CA THR A 502 18.60 -36.06 62.60
C THR A 502 19.80 -36.15 61.66
N GLN A 503 20.37 -34.98 61.33
CA GLN A 503 21.62 -34.85 60.58
C GLN A 503 22.80 -34.78 61.57
N TYR A 504 23.88 -35.50 61.28
CA TYR A 504 25.05 -35.58 62.14
C TYR A 504 26.34 -35.82 61.36
N VAL A 505 27.47 -35.50 62.00
CA VAL A 505 28.83 -35.81 61.52
C VAL A 505 29.58 -36.59 62.61
N TRP A 506 30.58 -37.39 62.22
CA TRP A 506 31.50 -38.01 63.16
C TRP A 506 32.69 -37.07 63.41
N LYS A 507 32.94 -36.69 64.66
CA LYS A 507 34.08 -35.85 65.10
C LYS A 507 35.19 -36.72 65.70
N ALA A 508 36.43 -36.41 65.37
CA ALA A 508 37.62 -37.12 65.84
C ALA A 508 38.15 -36.51 67.14
N THR A 509 37.50 -36.87 68.25
CA THR A 509 37.87 -36.44 69.61
C THR A 509 39.04 -37.29 70.13
N GLN A 510 39.88 -36.76 71.02
CA GLN A 510 40.95 -37.51 71.71
C GLN A 510 40.46 -38.74 72.50
N LYS A 511 39.15 -38.87 72.73
CA LYS A 511 38.49 -40.01 73.40
C LYS A 511 37.81 -40.99 72.44
N GLY A 512 38.00 -40.83 71.12
CA GLY A 512 37.39 -41.66 70.08
C GLY A 512 36.33 -40.93 69.22
N PRO A 513 35.81 -41.60 68.18
CA PRO A 513 34.84 -41.01 67.26
C PRO A 513 33.53 -40.66 67.98
N THR A 514 33.14 -39.38 67.93
CA THR A 514 31.97 -38.84 68.63
C THR A 514 30.97 -38.30 67.61
N ALA A 515 29.72 -38.77 67.61
CA ALA A 515 28.70 -38.22 66.71
C ALA A 515 28.18 -36.86 67.23
N ALA A 516 28.17 -35.84 66.37
CA ALA A 516 27.63 -34.52 66.67
C ALA A 516 26.44 -34.21 65.76
N LYS A 517 25.28 -33.89 66.36
CA LYS A 517 24.09 -33.35 65.68
C LYS A 517 24.46 -32.01 65.03
N VAL A 518 24.21 -31.85 63.72
CA VAL A 518 24.50 -30.63 62.96
C VAL A 518 23.25 -30.09 62.29
N LYS A 519 23.21 -28.76 62.13
CA LYS A 519 22.16 -28.06 61.38
C LYS A 519 22.71 -27.63 60.03
N LEU A 520 22.23 -28.24 58.95
CA LEU A 520 22.70 -27.91 57.60
C LEU A 520 22.04 -26.64 57.08
N GLY A 521 22.80 -25.86 56.31
CA GLY A 521 22.31 -24.75 55.50
C GLY A 521 22.25 -25.13 54.02
N ARG A 522 22.89 -24.34 53.16
CA ARG A 522 22.91 -24.57 51.71
C ARG A 522 23.79 -25.76 51.33
N SER A 523 23.33 -26.57 50.39
CA SER A 523 24.11 -27.66 49.80
C SER A 523 24.49 -27.36 48.35
N THR A 524 25.62 -27.92 47.92
CA THR A 524 26.12 -27.97 46.55
C THR A 524 26.62 -29.41 46.32
N THR A 525 26.83 -29.83 45.07
CA THR A 525 27.14 -31.23 44.72
C THR A 525 28.33 -31.84 45.47
N ALA A 526 29.31 -31.03 45.89
CA ALA A 526 30.50 -31.46 46.63
C ALA A 526 30.49 -31.14 48.14
N GLN A 527 29.86 -30.03 48.56
CA GLN A 527 29.94 -29.50 49.93
C GLN A 527 28.57 -29.07 50.47
N VAL A 528 28.43 -29.08 51.79
CA VAL A 528 27.28 -28.54 52.52
C VAL A 528 27.76 -27.55 53.57
N GLU A 529 27.07 -26.43 53.68
CA GLU A 529 27.18 -25.46 54.75
C GLU A 529 26.62 -26.04 56.07
N ILE A 530 27.34 -25.83 57.16
CA ILE A 530 26.90 -26.20 58.51
C ILE A 530 26.72 -24.92 59.33
N LEU A 531 25.46 -24.66 59.71
CA LEU A 531 25.03 -23.48 60.46
C LEU A 531 25.23 -23.63 61.97
N ASP A 532 25.25 -24.87 62.47
CA ASP A 532 25.40 -25.21 63.89
C ASP A 532 25.90 -26.66 64.07
N GLY A 533 26.58 -26.95 65.19
CA GLY A 533 27.09 -28.27 65.59
C GLY A 533 28.58 -28.55 65.31
N LEU A 534 29.28 -27.64 64.62
CA LEU A 534 30.73 -27.70 64.35
C LEU A 534 31.42 -26.37 64.64
N VAL A 535 32.72 -26.47 64.97
CA VAL A 535 33.63 -25.32 65.12
C VAL A 535 34.81 -25.47 64.17
N GLU A 536 35.36 -24.35 63.72
CA GLU A 536 36.60 -24.30 62.93
C GLU A 536 37.78 -24.97 63.68
N GLY A 537 38.60 -25.72 62.95
CA GLY A 537 39.71 -26.50 63.48
C GLY A 537 39.34 -27.90 64.00
N GLU A 538 38.05 -28.22 64.16
CA GLU A 538 37.64 -29.60 64.48
C GLU A 538 37.99 -30.56 63.33
N ARG A 539 38.22 -31.84 63.65
CA ARG A 539 38.44 -32.90 62.66
C ARG A 539 37.21 -33.79 62.58
N ILE A 540 36.76 -34.10 61.37
CA ILE A 540 35.62 -34.98 61.11
C ILE A 540 35.99 -36.12 60.17
N TYR A 541 35.27 -37.23 60.22
CA TYR A 541 35.49 -38.37 59.34
C TYR A 541 34.68 -38.22 58.04
N LEU A 542 35.28 -38.48 56.88
CA LEU A 542 34.58 -38.50 55.58
C LEU A 542 33.71 -39.75 55.37
N ALA A 543 33.99 -40.83 56.12
CA ALA A 543 33.24 -42.08 56.15
C ALA A 543 33.06 -42.55 57.60
N PRO A 544 31.97 -43.26 57.96
CA PRO A 544 31.81 -43.80 59.30
C PRO A 544 32.97 -44.76 59.64
N PRO A 545 33.68 -44.58 60.76
CA PRO A 545 34.82 -45.43 61.10
C PRO A 545 34.38 -46.89 61.34
N PRO A 546 35.20 -47.89 60.93
CA PRO A 546 34.82 -49.30 61.04
C PRO A 546 34.54 -49.67 62.50
N GLY A 547 33.36 -50.24 62.74
CA GLY A 547 32.86 -50.59 64.08
C GLY A 547 31.94 -49.55 64.74
N SER A 548 31.77 -48.34 64.20
CA SER A 548 30.83 -47.36 64.78
C SER A 548 29.36 -47.71 64.44
N THR A 549 28.60 -48.16 65.43
CA THR A 549 27.13 -48.28 65.30
C THR A 549 26.49 -46.89 65.17
N ALA A 550 25.37 -46.81 64.47
CA ALA A 550 24.62 -45.55 64.34
C ALA A 550 24.22 -45.00 65.73
N PRO A 551 24.46 -43.69 66.00
CA PRO A 551 24.13 -43.09 67.28
C PRO A 551 22.62 -43.02 67.49
N LYS A 552 22.14 -43.63 68.58
CA LYS A 552 20.78 -43.37 69.09
C LYS A 552 20.77 -42.01 69.79
N PHE A 553 20.48 -40.95 69.02
CA PHE A 553 20.09 -39.68 69.62
C PHE A 553 18.78 -39.87 70.40
N PRO A 554 18.61 -39.27 71.59
CA PRO A 554 17.31 -39.25 72.26
C PRO A 554 16.27 -38.56 71.38
N GLU A 555 15.06 -39.10 71.34
CA GLU A 555 13.91 -38.35 70.85
C GLU A 555 13.62 -37.23 71.87
N GLU A 556 13.74 -35.98 71.44
CA GLU A 556 13.33 -34.82 72.24
C GLU A 556 11.81 -34.93 72.49
N PRO A 557 11.32 -34.83 73.74
CA PRO A 557 9.92 -35.09 74.06
C PRO A 557 9.01 -34.09 73.34
N SER A 558 8.02 -34.60 72.61
CA SER A 558 7.07 -33.78 71.86
C SER A 558 6.11 -33.06 72.81
N GLU A 559 6.39 -31.78 73.08
CA GLU A 559 5.47 -30.91 73.83
C GLU A 559 4.14 -30.73 73.08
N VAL A 560 3.08 -31.19 73.75
CA VAL A 560 1.66 -30.87 73.55
C VAL A 560 1.12 -31.06 72.12
N ALA A 561 0.49 -32.21 71.88
CA ALA A 561 -0.37 -32.41 70.72
C ALA A 561 -1.65 -31.57 70.83
N ALA A 562 -1.74 -30.49 70.05
CA ALA A 562 -3.01 -29.94 69.63
C ALA A 562 -3.68 -30.94 68.67
N GLN A 563 -4.96 -31.24 68.90
CA GLN A 563 -5.72 -32.18 68.06
C GLN A 563 -6.40 -31.44 66.91
N ASP A 564 -6.03 -31.77 65.67
CA ASP A 564 -6.83 -31.48 64.48
C ASP A 564 -7.01 -32.77 63.65
N PRO A 565 -8.19 -32.99 63.04
CA PRO A 565 -8.56 -34.30 62.50
C PRO A 565 -7.95 -34.60 61.12
N THR A 566 -7.58 -35.87 60.90
CA THR A 566 -7.03 -36.38 59.64
C THR A 566 -8.01 -36.23 58.46
N PRO A 567 -7.64 -35.54 57.37
CA PRO A 567 -8.38 -35.60 56.12
C PRO A 567 -8.22 -37.00 55.49
N GLN A 568 -9.32 -37.75 55.40
CA GLN A 568 -9.37 -39.00 54.62
C GLN A 568 -9.52 -38.68 53.13
N LEU A 569 -8.93 -39.51 52.25
CA LEU A 569 -9.14 -39.37 50.81
C LEU A 569 -10.53 -39.87 50.40
N PRO A 570 -11.34 -39.07 49.68
CA PRO A 570 -12.41 -39.60 48.83
C PRO A 570 -11.81 -40.06 47.48
N GLY A 571 -12.33 -41.17 46.95
CA GLY A 571 -11.94 -41.70 45.63
C GLY A 571 -12.81 -41.18 44.49
N ASP A 572 -12.61 -41.76 43.29
CA ASP A 572 -13.37 -41.44 42.08
C ASP A 572 -14.89 -41.51 42.24
N VAL A 573 -15.59 -40.47 41.76
CA VAL A 573 -16.85 -40.67 41.01
C VAL A 573 -16.98 -39.63 39.88
N ASN A 574 -17.65 -40.05 38.81
CA ASN A 574 -17.84 -39.29 37.58
C ASN A 574 -19.34 -38.98 37.38
N ARG A 575 -19.66 -37.99 36.53
CA ARG A 575 -20.97 -37.74 35.86
C ARG A 575 -22.04 -36.99 36.70
N GLY A 576 -22.47 -35.82 36.21
CA GLY A 576 -23.70 -35.15 36.66
C GLY A 576 -23.87 -33.69 36.20
N VAL A 577 -24.87 -33.41 35.38
CA VAL A 577 -25.36 -32.07 35.00
C VAL A 577 -26.76 -31.90 35.60
N PRO A 578 -27.09 -30.75 36.24
CA PRO A 578 -28.20 -29.93 35.73
C PRO A 578 -28.03 -28.41 35.95
N ALA A 579 -29.00 -27.64 35.44
CA ALA A 579 -29.09 -26.17 35.52
C ALA A 579 -29.93 -25.66 36.71
N VAL A 580 -29.99 -24.34 36.88
CA VAL A 580 -31.00 -23.60 37.66
C VAL A 580 -31.44 -22.32 36.93
N ASP A 581 -32.61 -21.81 37.32
CA ASP A 581 -33.46 -20.92 36.53
C ASP A 581 -33.19 -19.41 36.61
N ALA A 582 -33.90 -18.67 35.75
CA ALA A 582 -33.88 -17.22 35.65
C ALA A 582 -34.51 -16.48 36.86
N THR A 583 -34.21 -15.18 36.98
CA THR A 583 -35.11 -14.19 37.58
C THR A 583 -34.85 -12.82 36.95
N ALA A 584 -35.87 -11.96 36.88
CA ALA A 584 -35.82 -10.71 36.10
C ALA A 584 -35.35 -9.50 36.93
N GLY A 585 -34.77 -8.51 36.23
CA GLY A 585 -34.46 -7.17 36.73
C GLY A 585 -34.46 -6.18 35.57
N GLU A 586 -34.99 -4.97 35.79
CA GLU A 586 -35.28 -4.00 34.72
C GLU A 586 -34.02 -3.23 34.23
N PRO A 587 -34.02 -2.74 32.98
CA PRO A 587 -32.82 -2.15 32.36
C PRO A 587 -32.53 -0.72 32.86
N GLY A 588 -31.51 -0.58 33.71
CA GLY A 588 -30.88 0.70 34.01
C GLY A 588 -30.12 1.26 32.79
N THR A 589 -30.29 2.55 32.49
CA THR A 589 -29.75 3.20 31.29
C THR A 589 -28.22 3.27 31.30
N ALA A 590 -27.57 2.70 30.29
CA ALA A 590 -26.13 2.85 30.04
C ALA A 590 -25.87 3.09 28.54
N ALA A 591 -25.14 4.16 28.21
CA ALA A 591 -24.73 4.47 26.84
C ALA A 591 -23.55 3.58 26.40
N PRO A 592 -23.42 3.24 25.10
CA PRO A 592 -22.31 2.42 24.62
C PRO A 592 -20.98 3.15 24.75
N ALA A 593 -20.06 2.60 25.54
CA ALA A 593 -18.71 3.13 25.68
C ALA A 593 -17.88 2.84 24.41
N THR A 594 -17.28 3.87 23.83
CA THR A 594 -16.25 3.73 22.79
C THR A 594 -14.92 3.36 23.46
N VAL A 595 -14.35 2.22 23.07
CA VAL A 595 -13.02 1.77 23.49
C VAL A 595 -12.08 1.87 22.29
N ASP A 596 -10.92 2.50 22.50
CA ASP A 596 -9.77 2.61 21.57
C ASP A 596 -10.04 3.17 20.16
N GLY A 597 -11.22 3.72 19.89
CA GLY A 597 -11.51 4.50 18.67
C GLY A 597 -11.63 3.70 17.36
N GLU A 598 -11.52 2.36 17.41
CA GLU A 598 -11.74 1.49 16.25
C GLU A 598 -13.21 1.11 16.10
N ILE A 599 -13.73 1.15 14.87
CA ILE A 599 -15.13 0.78 14.60
C ILE A 599 -15.20 -0.72 14.40
N THR A 600 -15.45 -1.45 15.49
CA THR A 600 -15.64 -2.90 15.46
C THR A 600 -16.98 -3.28 14.82
N ARG A 601 -17.06 -4.49 14.25
CA ARG A 601 -18.32 -5.05 13.70
C ARG A 601 -19.47 -5.07 14.72
N GLU A 602 -19.13 -5.23 15.99
CA GLU A 602 -20.09 -5.28 17.09
C GLU A 602 -20.56 -3.87 17.49
N SER A 603 -19.66 -2.87 17.51
CA SER A 603 -20.03 -1.45 17.74
C SER A 603 -20.92 -0.91 16.61
N PHE A 604 -20.64 -1.24 15.35
CA PHE A 604 -21.49 -0.86 14.22
C PHE A 604 -22.85 -1.57 14.26
N ARG A 605 -22.89 -2.86 14.61
CA ARG A 605 -24.15 -3.59 14.84
C ARG A 605 -24.99 -2.96 15.96
N ALA A 606 -24.36 -2.55 17.06
CA ALA A 606 -25.04 -1.86 18.15
C ALA A 606 -25.62 -0.50 17.70
N ALA A 607 -24.86 0.29 16.93
CA ALA A 607 -25.33 1.57 16.40
C ALA A 607 -26.54 1.41 15.44
N VAL A 608 -26.50 0.42 14.54
CA VAL A 608 -27.65 0.11 13.66
C VAL A 608 -28.87 -0.30 14.49
N LEU A 609 -28.71 -1.19 15.48
CA LEU A 609 -29.82 -1.62 16.34
C LEU A 609 -30.35 -0.52 17.29
N GLN A 610 -29.55 0.50 17.59
CA GLN A 610 -29.98 1.64 18.39
C GLN A 610 -30.87 2.61 17.60
N LYS A 611 -30.66 2.75 16.28
CA LYS A 611 -31.49 3.58 15.40
C LYS A 611 -32.67 2.81 14.77
N HIS A 612 -32.45 1.55 14.41
CA HIS A 612 -33.38 0.68 13.71
C HIS A 612 -33.65 -0.62 14.50
N PRO A 613 -34.37 -0.54 15.65
CA PRO A 613 -34.70 -1.71 16.46
C PRO A 613 -35.57 -2.74 15.72
N GLU A 614 -36.26 -2.36 14.66
CA GLU A 614 -37.04 -3.24 13.78
C GLU A 614 -36.21 -4.36 13.13
N PHE A 615 -34.89 -4.17 12.95
CA PHE A 615 -34.00 -5.20 12.41
C PHE A 615 -33.41 -6.14 13.47
N LYS A 616 -33.83 -6.05 14.74
CA LYS A 616 -33.24 -6.85 15.83
C LYS A 616 -33.31 -8.35 15.58
N GLU A 617 -34.50 -8.90 15.36
CA GLU A 617 -34.67 -10.34 15.13
C GLU A 617 -33.92 -10.82 13.89
N LEU A 618 -33.93 -10.02 12.82
CA LEU A 618 -33.23 -10.31 11.56
C LEU A 618 -31.70 -10.37 11.76
N LEU A 619 -31.12 -9.39 12.45
CA LEU A 619 -29.68 -9.30 12.73
C LEU A 619 -29.22 -10.30 13.80
N GLU A 620 -30.12 -10.77 14.67
CA GLU A 620 -29.87 -11.82 15.66
C GLU A 620 -29.95 -13.23 15.08
N ALA A 621 -30.85 -13.50 14.13
CA ALA A 621 -31.02 -14.81 13.50
C ALA A 621 -29.97 -15.12 12.42
N ASP A 622 -29.78 -14.22 11.45
CA ASP A 622 -29.21 -14.58 10.12
C ASP A 622 -27.75 -14.14 9.87
N GLY A 623 -27.12 -13.49 10.87
CA GLY A 623 -25.70 -13.11 10.82
C GLY A 623 -25.31 -12.33 9.55
N MET A 624 -24.34 -12.84 8.79
CA MET A 624 -23.86 -12.21 7.53
C MET A 624 -24.88 -12.26 6.37
N ALA A 625 -26.01 -12.95 6.50
CA ALA A 625 -27.10 -12.87 5.53
C ALA A 625 -27.95 -11.60 5.72
N ALA A 626 -28.26 -11.21 6.96
CA ALA A 626 -29.05 -10.02 7.28
C ALA A 626 -28.44 -8.72 6.71
N TRP A 627 -27.11 -8.55 6.76
CA TRP A 627 -26.36 -7.43 6.16
C TRP A 627 -26.37 -7.39 4.61
N ARG A 628 -27.03 -8.36 3.97
CA ARG A 628 -27.29 -8.40 2.53
C ARG A 628 -28.78 -8.21 2.19
N ASN A 629 -29.66 -8.07 3.18
CA ASN A 629 -31.03 -7.63 2.92
C ASN A 629 -31.03 -6.20 2.37
N GLN A 630 -31.93 -5.93 1.43
CA GLN A 630 -32.08 -4.64 0.77
C GLN A 630 -32.55 -3.58 1.77
N ASP A 631 -33.56 -3.88 2.60
CA ASP A 631 -34.14 -2.93 3.56
C ASP A 631 -33.12 -2.43 4.59
N VAL A 632 -32.26 -3.34 5.09
CA VAL A 632 -31.19 -3.01 6.05
C VAL A 632 -30.13 -2.10 5.41
N ARG A 633 -29.84 -2.31 4.12
CA ARG A 633 -28.87 -1.50 3.37
C ARG A 633 -29.41 -0.12 3.05
N ASP A 634 -30.66 -0.05 2.63
CA ASP A 634 -31.31 1.21 2.29
C ASP A 634 -31.57 2.05 3.56
N ALA A 635 -31.84 1.43 4.72
CA ALA A 635 -31.84 2.12 6.01
C ALA A 635 -30.46 2.72 6.35
N ILE A 636 -29.39 1.92 6.27
CA ILE A 636 -28.00 2.38 6.54
C ILE A 636 -27.56 3.48 5.56
N ALA A 637 -27.99 3.43 4.31
CA ALA A 637 -27.65 4.42 3.29
C ALA A 637 -28.42 5.75 3.44
N ASN A 638 -29.61 5.72 4.05
CA ASN A 638 -30.43 6.91 4.29
C ASN A 638 -30.08 7.64 5.60
N ASP A 639 -29.42 6.98 6.56
CA ASP A 639 -28.91 7.64 7.77
C ASP A 639 -27.43 8.07 7.58
N PRO A 640 -27.11 9.38 7.63
CA PRO A 640 -25.77 9.86 7.30
C PRO A 640 -24.71 9.46 8.33
N GLU A 641 -25.06 9.25 9.60
CA GLU A 641 -24.10 8.85 10.63
C GLU A 641 -23.74 7.36 10.49
N LEU A 642 -24.72 6.51 10.17
CA LEU A 642 -24.47 5.10 9.87
C LEU A 642 -23.68 4.93 8.57
N ALA A 643 -23.96 5.72 7.54
CA ALA A 643 -23.20 5.72 6.28
C ALA A 643 -21.72 6.15 6.48
N GLU A 644 -21.46 7.18 7.29
CA GLU A 644 -20.10 7.61 7.60
C GLU A 644 -19.35 6.57 8.45
N MET A 645 -20.02 6.00 9.45
CA MET A 645 -19.47 4.94 10.32
C MET A 645 -19.15 3.67 9.51
N GLN A 646 -20.02 3.28 8.57
CA GLN A 646 -19.78 2.18 7.64
C GLN A 646 -18.58 2.47 6.71
N THR A 647 -18.45 3.70 6.23
CA THR A 647 -17.34 4.11 5.35
C THR A 647 -16.00 4.01 6.05
N LYS A 648 -15.88 4.59 7.26
CA LYS A 648 -14.67 4.51 8.10
C LYS A 648 -14.31 3.06 8.49
N MET A 649 -15.31 2.24 8.79
CA MET A 649 -15.15 0.82 9.09
C MET A 649 -14.65 0.01 7.87
N MET A 650 -15.14 0.31 6.67
CA MET A 650 -14.67 -0.29 5.42
C MET A 650 -13.23 0.14 5.09
N GLU A 651 -12.88 1.41 5.35
CA GLU A 651 -11.52 1.93 5.19
C GLU A 651 -10.53 1.28 6.16
N GLN A 652 -10.89 1.15 7.45
CA GLN A 652 -10.11 0.42 8.46
C GLN A 652 -9.89 -1.05 8.05
N MET A 653 -10.90 -1.75 7.51
CA MET A 653 -10.71 -3.10 6.98
C MET A 653 -9.84 -3.13 5.71
N ARG A 654 -9.98 -2.16 4.81
CA ARG A 654 -9.14 -2.05 3.60
C ARG A 654 -7.67 -1.84 3.95
N SER A 655 -7.38 -1.06 4.99
CA SER A 655 -6.03 -0.87 5.52
C SER A 655 -5.46 -2.12 6.22
N ARG A 656 -6.29 -3.02 6.74
CA ARG A 656 -5.86 -4.27 7.41
C ARG A 656 -5.72 -5.47 6.47
N PHE A 657 -6.43 -5.48 5.34
CA PHE A 657 -6.47 -6.60 4.39
C PHE A 657 -5.97 -6.24 2.97
N GLY A 658 -5.32 -5.07 2.81
CA GLY A 658 -4.80 -4.55 1.54
C GLY A 658 -3.56 -5.27 0.98
N GLY A 659 -3.57 -6.60 0.91
CA GLY A 659 -2.56 -7.40 0.23
C GLY A 659 -3.01 -7.84 -1.17
N GLU A 660 -2.27 -7.43 -2.19
CA GLU A 660 -2.29 -7.88 -3.60
C GLU A 660 -3.54 -8.62 -4.15
N GLY A 661 -4.40 -7.89 -4.87
CA GLY A 661 -5.48 -8.46 -5.69
C GLY A 661 -5.50 -7.86 -7.10
N ARG A 662 -5.34 -8.70 -8.14
CA ARG A 662 -5.27 -8.24 -9.54
C ARG A 662 -6.61 -7.68 -10.04
N PRO A 663 -6.63 -6.64 -10.90
CA PRO A 663 -7.86 -6.18 -11.53
C PRO A 663 -8.41 -7.24 -12.49
N ARG A 664 -9.73 -7.46 -12.43
CA ARG A 664 -10.47 -8.29 -13.40
C ARG A 664 -11.24 -7.35 -14.31
N GLY A 665 -11.01 -7.44 -15.62
CA GLY A 665 -11.47 -6.45 -16.60
C GLY A 665 -13.00 -6.31 -16.69
N GLU A 666 -13.42 -5.12 -17.12
CA GLU A 666 -14.82 -4.79 -17.40
C GLU A 666 -15.37 -5.61 -18.58
N GLY A 667 -16.70 -5.80 -18.61
CA GLY A 667 -17.37 -6.53 -19.69
C GLY A 667 -18.84 -6.18 -19.83
N GLY A 668 -19.16 -5.34 -20.83
CA GLY A 668 -20.48 -5.27 -21.46
C GLY A 668 -21.58 -4.49 -20.70
N ALA A 669 -21.81 -3.24 -21.11
CA ALA A 669 -23.09 -2.59 -20.85
C ALA A 669 -24.22 -3.29 -21.63
N GLY A 670 -25.28 -3.74 -20.94
CA GLY A 670 -26.38 -4.53 -21.51
C GLY A 670 -27.74 -3.91 -21.23
N GLY A 671 -28.38 -3.35 -22.27
CA GLY A 671 -29.50 -2.41 -22.16
C GLY A 671 -30.70 -2.80 -21.28
N ARG A 672 -31.21 -1.80 -20.54
CA ARG A 672 -32.55 -1.83 -19.94
C ARG A 672 -33.61 -2.07 -21.03
N ARG A 673 -34.58 -2.96 -20.77
CA ARG A 673 -35.90 -2.91 -21.41
C ARG A 673 -36.99 -3.04 -20.35
N MET A 674 -38.02 -2.20 -20.47
CA MET A 674 -39.23 -2.27 -19.66
C MET A 674 -39.90 -3.64 -19.81
N ARG A 675 -40.54 -4.13 -18.74
CA ARG A 675 -41.51 -5.23 -18.82
C ARG A 675 -42.84 -4.75 -18.26
N GLY A 676 -43.72 -4.31 -19.17
CA GLY A 676 -45.12 -4.01 -18.85
C GLY A 676 -45.93 -5.29 -18.61
N GLU A 677 -47.11 -5.10 -18.04
CA GLU A 677 -48.04 -6.17 -17.65
C GLU A 677 -48.90 -6.68 -18.81
N GLY A 678 -49.58 -7.82 -18.60
CA GLY A 678 -50.85 -8.12 -19.24
C GLY A 678 -50.89 -9.32 -20.20
N GLY A 679 -51.93 -10.14 -20.06
CA GLY A 679 -52.48 -10.97 -21.13
C GLY A 679 -52.02 -12.43 -21.21
N ALA A 680 -52.99 -13.33 -21.17
CA ALA A 680 -52.92 -14.74 -21.56
C ALA A 680 -54.27 -15.09 -22.23
N PRO A 681 -54.57 -16.36 -22.54
CA PRO A 681 -53.90 -17.36 -23.38
C PRO A 681 -54.70 -17.44 -24.74
N PRO A 682 -54.86 -18.55 -25.51
CA PRO A 682 -54.27 -19.90 -25.46
C PRO A 682 -53.56 -20.31 -26.78
N GLY A 683 -53.21 -21.60 -26.89
CA GLY A 683 -52.54 -22.16 -28.06
C GLY A 683 -53.25 -23.37 -28.67
N GLU A 684 -53.29 -23.37 -30.00
CA GLU A 684 -53.52 -24.47 -30.93
C GLU A 684 -52.52 -24.22 -32.09
N GLY A 685 -52.04 -25.16 -32.90
CA GLY A 685 -52.18 -26.62 -32.96
C GLY A 685 -51.36 -27.09 -34.17
N ALA A 686 -50.73 -28.27 -34.12
CA ALA A 686 -49.85 -28.74 -35.19
C ALA A 686 -50.49 -29.86 -36.04
N PRO A 687 -50.38 -29.79 -37.37
CA PRO A 687 -50.44 -30.99 -38.21
C PRO A 687 -49.26 -31.15 -39.19
N ASN A 688 -49.25 -32.31 -39.86
CA ASN A 688 -48.10 -32.91 -40.56
C ASN A 688 -47.78 -32.36 -41.97
N ARG A 689 -46.56 -32.70 -42.39
CA ARG A 689 -46.08 -33.13 -43.73
C ARG A 689 -47.13 -33.23 -44.86
N ASP A 690 -46.74 -32.77 -46.07
CA ASP A 690 -46.45 -33.63 -47.23
C ASP A 690 -45.70 -32.85 -48.34
N GLY A 691 -45.28 -33.49 -49.45
CA GLY A 691 -44.51 -32.91 -50.58
C GLY A 691 -44.66 -33.75 -51.87
N PRO A 692 -43.69 -33.81 -52.83
CA PRO A 692 -42.43 -33.06 -53.00
C PRO A 692 -42.42 -32.11 -54.25
N PRO A 693 -42.04 -32.44 -55.53
CA PRO A 693 -40.79 -32.99 -56.09
C PRO A 693 -40.15 -32.26 -57.33
N ARG A 694 -38.84 -32.50 -57.57
CA ARG A 694 -38.03 -32.28 -58.83
C ARG A 694 -37.70 -30.81 -59.22
N ASP A 695 -36.68 -30.51 -60.02
CA ASP A 695 -35.83 -31.34 -60.91
C ASP A 695 -34.31 -30.99 -60.89
N GLY A 696 -33.49 -31.60 -61.78
CA GLY A 696 -32.02 -31.68 -61.81
C GLY A 696 -31.15 -30.39 -61.79
N THR A 697 -29.81 -30.48 -61.91
CA THR A 697 -28.96 -31.55 -62.50
C THR A 697 -27.58 -31.69 -61.82
N ARG A 698 -26.83 -32.76 -62.13
CA ARG A 698 -25.41 -32.98 -61.76
C ARG A 698 -24.49 -32.81 -62.97
N ARG A 699 -23.23 -32.40 -62.74
CA ARG A 699 -22.06 -32.98 -63.45
C ARG A 699 -20.75 -32.75 -62.72
N ASP A 700 -19.95 -33.81 -62.62
CA ASP A 700 -18.59 -33.83 -62.06
C ASP A 700 -17.53 -33.54 -63.13
N GLY A 701 -16.32 -33.15 -62.72
CA GLY A 701 -15.19 -32.95 -63.65
C GLY A 701 -13.87 -32.58 -62.95
N GLN A 702 -12.98 -33.56 -62.78
CA GLN A 702 -11.60 -33.35 -62.30
C GLN A 702 -10.63 -32.99 -63.46
N PRO A 703 -9.46 -32.38 -63.17
CA PRO A 703 -8.58 -31.78 -64.17
C PRO A 703 -7.58 -32.76 -64.81
N ARG A 704 -6.99 -32.35 -65.95
CA ARG A 704 -5.72 -32.87 -66.48
C ARG A 704 -4.85 -31.76 -67.08
N ASP A 705 -3.72 -31.53 -66.41
CA ASP A 705 -2.35 -31.73 -66.94
C ASP A 705 -1.88 -31.02 -68.23
N GLY A 706 -0.63 -30.53 -68.19
CA GLY A 706 0.25 -30.47 -69.36
C GLY A 706 0.51 -29.12 -70.07
N GLY A 707 1.58 -28.42 -69.67
CA GLY A 707 2.63 -28.03 -70.63
C GLY A 707 2.74 -26.58 -71.13
N ARG A 708 3.41 -25.71 -70.36
CA ARG A 708 4.74 -25.15 -70.72
C ARG A 708 5.42 -24.44 -69.57
#